data_AF-A0A1H4QZX2-F1
#
_entry.id   AF-A0A1H4QZX2-F1
#
_cell.length_a   1.000
_cell.length_b   1.000
_cell.length_c   1.000
_cell.angle_alpha   90.00
_cell.angle_beta   90.00
_cell.angle_gamma   90.00
#
_symmetry.space_group_name_H-M   'P 1'
#
loop_
_entity.id
_entity.type
_entity.pdbx_description
1 polymer ?
#
loop_
_entity_poly.entity_id
_entity_poly.type
_entity_poly.pdbx_seq_one_letter_code
_entity_poly.pdbx_strand_id
1 'polypeptide(L)'
;MGVIERPIEEEVFPDTLGDVSTLRRKWFAALHPGEPLPAYEEVVLGSMGRLANHMVLLQGSGETLTILRTGRALRQWLGQDAWDTRVSQLAPEYGAVLSEAAANALTSSRPYATSTYHVTNGIVCTFDIYAMPVACRWGPPLISAYVSKRGEGYSLVDTIFRATDDGFLALAACRDANNATVDFRIVDLNQGASFLLQCSTQALRWCKLSEGKHDLASPVVLQRLSAVIESGAPDRFEVVSSNGTYIRISVAPIGDLLSATLTDVTDLKRREQSFRLLFENNPMPMWVFDEETFEFLNINDAAITHYGYSREQFLCMKIGDIWPNDARDGYLKALQDVQDNYQSRRSWRHIRADGSDIEVLTFGRAVDFGGRGAFLVSIIDVTERRKAEARISYMAHHDALTDLPNRVMLQQRLQQTLEQCARLDRKAAVLCIDLDMFKNVNDSFGHPVGDRLLQQVAQRLKASLGIGDLAARFGGDEFALVLDPVMGPAEAGDRASRLIETLSVPYDIEGREVTIGASLGIAIAPLDGDTSDTLLRNADMALYRAKADGGGAHRFFEMEMDRQAQARRALEVDLRLAMASGELELHYQPLVNLAADRITSFEALLRWPHAERGMVSPEEFIPVAEDIGLIVPIGEWVLRTACADAATWPSDVKVAVNLSPAQFKSRNLVPAVMSALAHSGLSADRLEIEITESVLLAETDTNLQTLHQLRGLGVRISMDDFGTGYSSLSYLRSFPFDKIKIDRSFIRDLPGRADCIAIVRAISGMAQSLSIATTAEGVETREQLDQLRMEGCTEVQGFLFSPARPASSLGELLTRFGGNAGAPALSPHVESCPETVLETTPVARYARR
;
A
#
# COMPACT_ATOMS: atom_id res chain seq x y z
N MET A 1 -25.46 -24.44 96.08
CA MET A 1 -24.10 -24.76 95.61
C MET A 1 -23.64 -23.55 94.82
N GLY A 2 -22.98 -22.54 95.41
CA GLY A 2 -21.68 -22.62 96.06
C GLY A 2 -20.67 -22.93 94.95
N VAL A 3 -19.99 -21.95 94.35
CA VAL A 3 -18.81 -21.30 94.95
C VAL A 3 -18.77 -19.80 94.60
N ILE A 4 -18.61 -18.99 95.63
CA ILE A 4 -18.13 -17.62 95.58
C ILE A 4 -16.64 -17.72 95.25
N GLU A 5 -16.24 -17.50 93.99
CA GLU A 5 -14.83 -17.26 93.68
C GLU A 5 -14.51 -15.81 94.03
N ARG A 6 -13.73 -15.70 95.10
CA ARG A 6 -13.18 -14.44 95.62
C ARG A 6 -12.41 -13.73 94.51
N PRO A 7 -12.42 -12.39 94.46
CA PRO A 7 -11.40 -11.69 93.69
C PRO A 7 -10.05 -12.11 94.29
N ILE A 8 -9.16 -12.64 93.46
CA ILE A 8 -7.74 -12.70 93.81
C ILE A 8 -7.36 -11.26 94.11
N GLU A 9 -6.95 -10.99 95.34
CA GLU A 9 -6.43 -9.69 95.74
C GLU A 9 -5.31 -9.32 94.75
N GLU A 10 -5.63 -8.44 93.80
CA GLU A 10 -4.62 -7.73 93.04
C GLU A 10 -3.83 -6.91 94.06
N GLU A 11 -2.65 -7.41 94.46
CA GLU A 11 -1.64 -6.56 95.08
C GLU A 11 -1.31 -5.49 94.04
N VAL A 12 -1.97 -4.34 94.19
CA VAL A 12 -1.74 -3.14 93.38
C VAL A 12 -0.28 -2.75 93.56
N PHE A 13 0.54 -3.07 92.54
CA PHE A 13 1.90 -2.58 92.42
C PHE A 13 1.83 -1.05 92.24
N PRO A 14 2.56 -0.25 93.04
CA PRO A 14 2.46 1.21 92.99
C PRO A 14 2.99 1.80 91.68
N ASP A 15 2.53 3.03 91.42
CA ASP A 15 2.72 3.83 90.20
C ASP A 15 4.21 3.95 89.78
N THR A 16 4.57 3.34 88.64
CA THR A 16 5.97 2.99 88.31
C THR A 16 6.88 4.19 88.04
N LEU A 17 6.34 5.32 87.58
CA LEU A 17 7.11 6.53 87.25
C LEU A 17 7.55 7.31 88.50
N GLY A 18 6.72 7.34 89.54
CA GLY A 18 7.00 8.07 90.78
C GLY A 18 8.12 7.43 91.60
N ASP A 19 8.11 6.10 91.69
CA ASP A 19 9.04 5.32 92.51
C ASP A 19 10.45 5.29 91.91
N VAL A 20 10.57 5.05 90.60
CA VAL A 20 11.87 5.08 89.90
C VAL A 20 12.48 6.49 89.97
N SER A 21 11.68 7.55 89.83
CA SER A 21 12.17 8.93 89.93
C SER A 21 12.71 9.26 91.34
N THR A 22 12.10 8.67 92.37
CA THR A 22 12.50 8.82 93.77
C THR A 22 13.81 8.07 94.04
N LEU A 23 13.92 6.82 93.58
CA LEU A 23 15.12 6.00 93.70
C LEU A 23 16.31 6.62 92.97
N ARG A 24 16.09 7.12 91.75
CA ARG A 24 17.09 7.83 90.97
C ARG A 24 17.63 9.05 91.73
N ARG A 25 16.73 9.90 92.25
CA ARG A 25 17.11 11.10 93.00
C ARG A 25 17.91 10.77 94.25
N LYS A 26 17.49 9.74 94.99
CA LYS A 26 18.22 9.25 96.17
C LYS A 26 19.62 8.76 95.80
N TRP A 27 19.75 7.97 94.73
CA TRP A 27 21.04 7.46 94.28
C TRP A 27 22.02 8.58 93.91
N PHE A 28 21.58 9.57 93.13
CA PHE A 28 22.43 10.70 92.74
C PHE A 28 22.76 11.63 93.91
N ALA A 29 21.86 11.78 94.90
CA ALA A 29 22.12 12.59 96.09
C ALA A 29 23.18 11.96 97.02
N ALA A 30 23.34 10.64 96.99
CA ALA A 30 24.33 9.91 97.78
C ALA A 30 25.71 9.79 97.09
N LEU A 31 25.86 10.30 95.87
CA LEU A 31 27.12 10.23 95.13
C LEU A 31 28.02 11.42 95.49
N HIS A 32 29.10 11.17 96.23
CA HIS A 32 30.07 12.19 96.62
C HIS A 32 31.09 12.51 95.50
N PRO A 33 31.59 13.75 95.41
CA PRO A 33 32.59 14.12 94.39
C PRO A 33 33.88 13.30 94.53
N GLY A 34 34.27 12.59 93.46
CA GLY A 34 35.48 11.78 93.41
C GLY A 34 35.28 10.29 93.70
N GLU A 35 34.08 9.87 94.14
CA GLU A 35 33.72 8.46 94.30
C GLU A 35 33.01 7.92 93.04
N PRO A 36 33.32 6.69 92.59
CA PRO A 36 32.71 6.12 91.40
C PRO A 36 31.28 5.60 91.62
N LEU A 37 30.91 5.27 92.87
CA LEU A 37 29.61 4.72 93.25
C LEU A 37 29.24 5.20 94.67
N PRO A 38 27.94 5.44 94.97
CA PRO A 38 27.51 5.83 96.31
C PRO A 38 27.53 4.63 97.27
N ALA A 39 27.71 4.90 98.56
CA ALA A 39 27.74 3.85 99.60
C ALA A 39 26.38 3.15 99.74
N TYR A 40 26.39 1.82 99.85
CA TYR A 40 25.17 1.01 100.06
C TYR A 40 24.35 1.52 101.25
N GLU A 41 24.99 1.91 102.35
CA GLU A 41 24.29 2.37 103.55
C GLU A 41 23.51 3.66 103.31
N GLU A 42 24.00 4.56 102.45
CA GLU A 42 23.38 5.86 102.17
C GLU A 42 22.20 5.74 101.20
N VAL A 43 22.28 4.80 100.25
CA VAL A 43 21.22 4.56 99.26
C VAL A 43 20.13 3.63 99.80
N VAL A 44 20.51 2.57 100.52
CA VAL A 44 19.63 1.43 100.84
C VAL A 44 19.17 1.43 102.31
N LEU A 45 20.00 1.87 103.27
CA LEU A 45 19.62 1.88 104.70
C LEU A 45 18.88 3.16 105.13
N GLY A 46 18.79 4.18 104.26
CA GLY A 46 18.00 5.41 104.48
C GLY A 46 16.55 5.31 103.99
N SER A 47 15.61 5.02 104.91
CA SER A 47 14.14 5.19 104.76
C SER A 47 13.57 4.79 103.37
N MET A 48 13.86 3.57 102.91
CA MET A 48 13.28 3.02 101.66
C MET A 48 11.85 2.47 101.82
N GLY A 49 11.37 2.29 103.04
CA GLY A 49 9.95 1.97 103.34
C GLY A 49 9.37 0.85 102.48
N ARG A 50 8.25 1.14 101.80
CA ARG A 50 7.49 0.18 100.99
C ARG A 50 8.22 -0.27 99.71
N LEU A 51 9.19 0.51 99.21
CA LEU A 51 9.96 0.19 98.00
C LEU A 51 10.90 -1.00 98.20
N ALA A 52 11.35 -1.24 99.44
CA ALA A 52 12.21 -2.38 99.76
C ALA A 52 11.55 -3.74 99.49
N ASN A 53 10.21 -3.81 99.47
CA ASN A 53 9.48 -5.03 99.12
C ASN A 53 9.64 -5.44 97.65
N HIS A 54 10.00 -4.50 96.79
CA HIS A 54 10.16 -4.64 95.34
C HIS A 54 11.63 -4.56 94.92
N MET A 55 12.57 -4.70 95.86
CA MET A 55 14.00 -4.70 95.57
C MET A 55 14.65 -6.08 95.70
N VAL A 56 15.57 -6.37 94.78
CA VAL A 56 16.51 -7.48 94.85
C VAL A 56 17.92 -6.93 94.97
N LEU A 57 18.69 -7.47 95.91
CA LEU A 57 20.10 -7.14 96.08
C LEU A 57 20.94 -8.26 95.48
N LEU A 58 21.80 -7.89 94.54
CA LEU A 58 22.64 -8.78 93.76
C LEU A 58 24.12 -8.50 94.03
N GLN A 59 24.96 -9.53 93.99
CA GLN A 59 26.41 -9.41 94.10
C GLN A 59 27.11 -10.27 93.06
N GLY A 60 28.23 -9.78 92.53
CA GLY A 60 29.00 -10.44 91.48
C GLY A 60 28.69 -9.88 90.11
N SER A 61 29.19 -10.54 89.07
CA SER A 61 28.96 -10.17 87.67
C SER A 61 28.90 -11.41 86.78
N GLY A 62 28.22 -11.29 85.64
CA GLY A 62 28.07 -12.38 84.68
C GLY A 62 27.48 -13.65 85.32
N GLU A 63 28.11 -14.80 85.09
CA GLU A 63 27.65 -16.11 85.59
C GLU A 63 27.82 -16.29 87.11
N THR A 64 28.53 -15.38 87.78
CA THR A 64 28.74 -15.39 89.23
C THR A 64 27.74 -14.54 90.00
N LEU A 65 26.79 -13.90 89.30
CA LEU A 65 25.80 -13.03 89.92
C LEU A 65 24.86 -13.84 90.83
N THR A 66 24.87 -13.52 92.12
CA THR A 66 24.04 -14.17 93.14
C THR A 66 23.06 -13.20 93.77
N ILE A 67 21.89 -13.72 94.13
CA ILE A 67 20.89 -12.96 94.89
C ILE A 67 21.22 -13.04 96.37
N LEU A 68 21.60 -11.89 96.93
CA LEU A 68 21.86 -11.76 98.36
C LEU A 68 20.59 -11.53 99.16
N ARG A 69 19.59 -10.84 98.61
CA ARG A 69 18.34 -10.56 99.31
C ARG A 69 17.21 -10.24 98.34
N THR A 70 16.01 -10.70 98.64
CA THR A 70 14.78 -10.37 97.91
C THR A 70 13.75 -9.74 98.83
N GLY A 71 13.11 -8.67 98.34
CA GLY A 71 11.89 -8.13 98.93
C GLY A 71 10.70 -9.07 98.75
N ARG A 72 9.67 -8.91 99.58
CA ARG A 72 8.51 -9.83 99.64
C ARG A 72 7.75 -9.94 98.30
N ALA A 73 7.49 -8.82 97.63
CA ALA A 73 6.74 -8.82 96.37
C ALA A 73 7.54 -9.47 95.23
N LEU A 74 8.87 -9.35 95.28
CA LEU A 74 9.78 -10.00 94.34
C LEU A 74 9.85 -11.51 94.49
N ARG A 75 9.69 -12.05 95.71
CA ARG A 75 9.60 -13.51 95.91
C ARG A 75 8.38 -14.10 95.19
N GLN A 76 7.26 -13.36 95.21
CA GLN A 76 6.06 -13.76 94.49
C GLN A 76 6.25 -13.65 92.97
N TRP A 77 6.94 -12.61 92.49
CA TRP A 77 7.27 -12.46 91.08
C TRP A 77 8.21 -13.56 90.56
N LEU A 78 9.22 -13.95 91.33
CA LEU A 78 10.13 -15.05 90.99
C LEU A 78 9.48 -16.43 91.14
N GLY A 79 8.32 -16.53 91.80
CA GLY A 79 7.65 -17.79 92.13
C GLY A 79 8.39 -18.68 93.14
N GLN A 80 9.51 -18.21 93.71
CA GLN A 80 10.36 -18.95 94.64
C GLN A 80 11.12 -18.02 95.61
N ASP A 81 11.56 -18.55 96.76
CA ASP A 81 12.45 -17.83 97.67
C ASP A 81 13.91 -17.99 97.21
N ALA A 82 14.49 -16.93 96.66
CA ALA A 82 15.79 -16.96 95.99
C ALA A 82 16.90 -16.32 96.85
N TRP A 83 17.16 -16.86 98.04
CA TRP A 83 18.31 -16.48 98.87
C TRP A 83 19.54 -17.30 98.49
N ASP A 84 20.70 -16.65 98.33
CA ASP A 84 21.97 -17.27 97.94
C ASP A 84 21.88 -18.11 96.65
N THR A 85 20.96 -17.71 95.76
CA THR A 85 20.69 -18.39 94.50
C THR A 85 21.43 -17.66 93.38
N ARG A 86 22.10 -18.41 92.48
CA ARG A 86 22.71 -17.80 91.29
C ARG A 86 21.61 -17.34 90.34
N VAL A 87 21.75 -16.15 89.77
CA VAL A 87 20.78 -15.60 88.81
C VAL A 87 20.62 -16.52 87.59
N SER A 88 21.68 -17.25 87.22
CA SER A 88 21.64 -18.28 86.16
C SER A 88 20.79 -19.52 86.48
N GLN A 89 20.38 -19.71 87.73
CA GLN A 89 19.49 -20.79 88.15
C GLN A 89 18.02 -20.38 88.16
N LEU A 90 17.72 -19.09 87.94
CA LEU A 90 16.34 -18.65 87.74
C LEU A 90 15.85 -19.07 86.36
N ALA A 91 14.52 -19.12 86.17
CA ALA A 91 13.96 -19.28 84.84
C ALA A 91 14.53 -18.19 83.90
N PRO A 92 14.86 -18.54 82.63
CA PRO A 92 15.60 -17.65 81.73
C PRO A 92 15.00 -16.25 81.59
N GLU A 93 13.67 -16.15 81.62
CA GLU A 93 12.90 -14.91 81.57
C GLU A 93 13.17 -13.92 82.72
N TYR A 94 13.55 -14.42 83.90
CA TYR A 94 13.94 -13.59 85.04
C TYR A 94 15.47 -13.42 85.10
N GLY A 95 16.20 -14.52 84.90
CA GLY A 95 17.65 -14.56 85.05
C GLY A 95 18.37 -13.67 84.03
N ALA A 96 17.98 -13.75 82.75
CA ALA A 96 18.65 -13.01 81.69
C ALA A 96 18.56 -11.49 81.90
N VAL A 97 17.38 -10.99 82.26
CA VAL A 97 17.16 -9.54 82.38
C VAL A 97 17.77 -8.98 83.67
N LEU A 98 17.75 -9.74 84.78
CA LEU A 98 18.47 -9.33 85.98
C LEU A 98 19.98 -9.30 85.76
N SER A 99 20.53 -10.28 85.04
CA SER A 99 21.95 -10.30 84.65
C SER A 99 22.32 -9.15 83.72
N GLU A 100 21.49 -8.85 82.72
CA GLU A 100 21.68 -7.73 81.80
C GLU A 100 21.64 -6.39 82.54
N ALA A 101 20.59 -6.17 83.35
CA ALA A 101 20.43 -4.92 84.08
C ALA A 101 21.59 -4.69 85.06
N ALA A 102 22.04 -5.75 85.75
CA ALA A 102 23.20 -5.70 86.63
C ALA A 102 24.51 -5.43 85.88
N ALA A 103 24.74 -6.11 84.75
CA ALA A 103 25.95 -5.92 83.96
C ALA A 103 26.06 -4.49 83.40
N ASN A 104 24.96 -3.95 82.86
CA ASN A 104 24.92 -2.59 82.33
C ASN A 104 25.07 -1.53 83.43
N ALA A 105 24.44 -1.73 84.59
CA ALA A 105 24.60 -0.86 85.74
C ALA A 105 26.06 -0.84 86.24
N LEU A 106 26.70 -2.00 86.39
CA LEU A 106 28.09 -2.11 86.81
C LEU A 106 29.07 -1.51 85.80
N THR A 107 28.88 -1.80 84.51
CA THR A 107 29.78 -1.31 83.45
C THR A 107 29.73 0.21 83.30
N SER A 108 28.54 0.79 83.43
CA SER A 108 28.35 2.25 83.30
C SER A 108 28.59 3.02 84.60
N SER A 109 28.75 2.33 85.73
CA SER A 109 28.77 2.90 87.09
C SER A 109 27.60 3.87 87.35
N ARG A 110 26.45 3.61 86.73
CA ARG A 110 25.24 4.44 86.82
C ARG A 110 23.99 3.56 86.88
N PRO A 111 22.87 4.07 87.42
CA PRO A 111 21.62 3.35 87.39
C PRO A 111 21.16 3.06 85.96
N TYR A 112 20.65 1.85 85.73
CA TYR A 112 20.18 1.36 84.44
C TYR A 112 18.72 0.91 84.53
N ALA A 113 17.91 1.31 83.55
CA ALA A 113 16.51 0.93 83.45
C ALA A 113 16.30 0.04 82.22
N THR A 114 15.60 -1.08 82.39
CA THR A 114 15.17 -1.96 81.31
C THR A 114 13.76 -2.49 81.60
N SER A 115 13.15 -3.15 80.62
CA SER A 115 11.84 -3.79 80.77
C SER A 115 11.91 -5.24 80.28
N THR A 116 11.14 -6.13 80.90
CA THR A 116 10.98 -7.53 80.48
C THR A 116 9.51 -7.88 80.29
N TYR A 117 9.24 -8.95 79.54
CA TYR A 117 7.91 -9.48 79.30
C TYR A 117 7.78 -10.87 79.92
N HIS A 118 6.62 -11.15 80.48
CA HIS A 118 6.31 -12.43 81.09
C HIS A 118 4.96 -12.93 80.57
N VAL A 119 4.90 -14.19 80.16
CA VAL A 119 3.67 -14.79 79.62
C VAL A 119 3.14 -15.84 80.59
N THR A 120 1.94 -15.63 81.13
CA THR A 120 1.26 -16.58 82.02
C THR A 120 -0.14 -16.82 81.51
N ASN A 121 -0.53 -18.08 81.31
CA ASN A 121 -1.88 -18.46 80.83
C ASN A 121 -2.34 -17.70 79.57
N GLY A 122 -1.41 -17.45 78.64
CA GLY A 122 -1.69 -16.72 77.40
C GLY A 122 -1.78 -15.20 77.56
N ILE A 123 -1.51 -14.64 78.74
CA ILE A 123 -1.49 -13.20 79.00
C ILE A 123 -0.03 -12.72 79.12
N VAL A 124 0.36 -11.74 78.31
CA VAL A 124 1.66 -11.07 78.34
C VAL A 124 1.62 -9.87 79.28
N CYS A 125 2.43 -9.87 80.33
CA CYS A 125 2.62 -8.75 81.25
C CYS A 125 4.01 -8.13 81.07
N THR A 126 4.11 -6.80 81.20
CA THR A 126 5.39 -6.08 81.12
C THR A 126 5.87 -5.71 82.53
N PHE A 127 7.17 -5.83 82.80
CA PHE A 127 7.80 -5.47 84.07
C PHE A 127 8.99 -4.52 83.84
N ASP A 128 9.10 -3.48 84.64
CA ASP A 128 10.21 -2.53 84.64
C ASP A 128 11.23 -2.90 85.71
N ILE A 129 12.50 -2.87 85.33
CA ILE A 129 13.64 -3.19 86.20
C ILE A 129 14.57 -1.98 86.23
N TYR A 130 14.83 -1.47 87.43
CA TYR A 130 15.74 -0.36 87.67
C TYR A 130 16.91 -0.79 88.56
N ALA A 131 18.05 -1.09 87.95
CA ALA A 131 19.26 -1.57 88.59
C ALA A 131 20.17 -0.41 89.00
N MET A 132 20.55 -0.33 90.27
CA MET A 132 21.39 0.71 90.84
C MET A 132 22.68 0.10 91.43
N PRO A 133 23.86 0.45 90.90
CA PRO A 133 25.13 -0.04 91.43
C PRO A 133 25.50 0.77 92.69
N VAL A 134 25.95 0.12 93.75
CA VAL A 134 26.31 0.76 95.02
C VAL A 134 27.60 0.15 95.58
N ALA A 135 28.42 0.97 96.24
CA ALA A 135 29.67 0.54 96.84
C ALA A 135 29.42 -0.26 98.13
N CYS A 136 30.18 -1.35 98.32
CA CYS A 136 30.15 -2.16 99.55
C CYS A 136 31.45 -1.96 100.33
N ARG A 137 31.37 -1.71 101.63
CA ARG A 137 32.55 -1.51 102.50
C ARG A 137 33.43 -2.76 102.63
N TRP A 138 32.87 -3.94 102.44
CA TRP A 138 33.50 -5.23 102.77
C TRP A 138 33.62 -6.18 101.56
N GLY A 139 33.50 -5.67 100.33
CA GLY A 139 33.52 -6.53 99.15
C GLY A 139 33.28 -5.80 97.82
N PRO A 140 33.08 -6.55 96.71
CA PRO A 140 32.77 -5.97 95.41
C PRO A 140 31.44 -5.18 95.43
N PRO A 141 31.24 -4.25 94.48
CA PRO A 141 30.01 -3.45 94.42
C PRO A 141 28.77 -4.34 94.30
N LEU A 142 27.68 -3.87 94.89
CA LEU A 142 26.38 -4.53 94.88
C LEU A 142 25.48 -3.86 93.83
N ILE A 143 24.49 -4.60 93.33
CA ILE A 143 23.41 -4.02 92.53
C ILE A 143 22.10 -4.13 93.31
N SER A 144 21.47 -3.00 93.59
CA SER A 144 20.09 -2.95 94.09
C SER A 144 19.16 -2.74 92.91
N ALA A 145 18.39 -3.77 92.53
CA ALA A 145 17.45 -3.69 91.42
C ALA A 145 16.00 -3.63 91.93
N TYR A 146 15.27 -2.60 91.51
CA TYR A 146 13.84 -2.42 91.76
C TYR A 146 13.03 -3.02 90.61
N VAL A 147 12.01 -3.82 90.89
CA VAL A 147 11.17 -4.47 89.88
C VAL A 147 9.69 -4.16 90.11
N SER A 148 9.01 -3.65 89.09
CA SER A 148 7.58 -3.30 89.15
C SER A 148 6.82 -3.69 87.89
N LYS A 149 5.54 -4.05 88.01
CA LYS A 149 4.68 -4.37 86.85
C LYS A 149 4.23 -3.08 86.15
N ARG A 150 4.28 -3.05 84.82
CA ARG A 150 3.81 -1.95 83.98
C ARG A 150 2.47 -2.34 83.33
N GLY A 151 1.39 -1.69 83.76
CA GLY A 151 0.05 -1.79 83.15
C GLY A 151 -0.64 -3.16 83.31
N GLU A 152 -1.76 -3.33 82.60
CA GLU A 152 -2.49 -4.59 82.49
C GLU A 152 -1.86 -5.53 81.44
N GLY A 153 -2.12 -6.84 81.55
CA GLY A 153 -1.59 -7.83 80.62
C GLY A 153 -2.44 -8.00 79.35
N TYR A 154 -1.81 -8.48 78.26
CA TYR A 154 -2.45 -8.64 76.94
C TYR A 154 -2.63 -10.11 76.56
N SER A 155 -3.82 -10.53 76.08
CA SER A 155 -4.03 -11.90 75.58
C SER A 155 -3.31 -12.12 74.24
N LEU A 156 -2.44 -13.11 74.17
CA LEU A 156 -1.66 -13.46 72.98
C LEU A 156 -2.56 -14.00 71.86
N VAL A 157 -3.59 -14.77 72.21
CA VAL A 157 -4.57 -15.34 71.25
C VAL A 157 -5.41 -14.23 70.62
N ASP A 158 -5.91 -13.29 71.42
CA ASP A 158 -6.63 -12.12 70.90
C ASP A 158 -5.73 -11.25 70.02
N THR A 159 -4.44 -11.14 70.38
CA THR A 159 -3.48 -10.36 69.60
C THR A 159 -3.26 -10.98 68.22
N ILE A 160 -3.05 -12.30 68.14
CA ILE A 160 -2.87 -13.03 66.88
C ILE A 160 -4.17 -13.02 66.06
N PHE A 161 -5.31 -13.30 66.69
CA PHE A 161 -6.60 -13.32 66.02
C PHE A 161 -6.99 -11.95 65.42
N ARG A 162 -6.51 -10.84 66.02
CA ARG A 162 -6.74 -9.47 65.53
C ARG A 162 -5.68 -8.93 64.58
N ALA A 163 -4.48 -9.51 64.53
CA ALA A 163 -3.35 -8.98 63.76
C ALA A 163 -3.29 -9.44 62.29
N THR A 164 -4.18 -10.33 61.85
CA THR A 164 -4.18 -10.85 60.48
C THR A 164 -5.19 -10.13 59.59
N ASP A 165 -4.80 -9.84 58.35
CA ASP A 165 -5.73 -9.37 57.30
C ASP A 165 -6.63 -10.51 56.77
N ASP A 166 -6.21 -11.76 56.95
CA ASP A 166 -7.05 -12.93 56.73
C ASP A 166 -8.24 -12.93 57.68
N GLY A 167 -9.40 -13.32 57.15
CA GLY A 167 -10.62 -13.43 57.92
C GLY A 167 -10.74 -14.76 58.62
N PHE A 168 -10.75 -14.77 59.95
CA PHE A 168 -10.99 -15.97 60.73
C PHE A 168 -12.43 -16.01 61.24
N LEU A 169 -13.08 -17.17 61.09
CA LEU A 169 -14.40 -17.44 61.63
C LEU A 169 -14.39 -18.77 62.39
N ALA A 170 -15.11 -18.78 63.51
CA ALA A 170 -15.51 -19.99 64.22
C ALA A 170 -17.01 -20.19 64.00
N LEU A 171 -17.40 -21.34 63.46
CA LEU A 171 -18.78 -21.65 63.09
C LEU A 171 -19.26 -22.87 63.88
N ALA A 172 -20.41 -22.79 64.55
CA ALA A 172 -21.03 -23.94 65.22
C ALA A 172 -22.14 -24.53 64.35
N ALA A 173 -22.17 -25.85 64.16
CA ALA A 173 -23.26 -26.50 63.46
C ALA A 173 -24.60 -26.30 64.20
N CYS A 174 -25.61 -25.81 63.49
CA CYS A 174 -27.00 -25.84 63.94
C CYS A 174 -27.63 -27.13 63.42
N ARG A 175 -28.13 -27.97 64.33
CA ARG A 175 -28.75 -29.25 63.98
C ARG A 175 -30.26 -29.23 64.17
N ASP A 176 -30.97 -29.99 63.35
CA ASP A 176 -32.42 -30.20 63.50
C ASP A 176 -32.73 -31.34 64.48
N ALA A 177 -34.02 -31.69 64.63
CA ALA A 177 -34.49 -32.76 65.51
C ALA A 177 -33.98 -34.16 65.11
N ASN A 178 -33.50 -34.34 63.88
CA ASN A 178 -32.92 -35.58 63.37
C ASN A 178 -31.38 -35.57 63.47
N ASN A 179 -30.80 -34.59 64.16
CA ASN A 179 -29.36 -34.37 64.32
C ASN A 179 -28.62 -34.03 63.00
N ALA A 180 -29.35 -33.67 61.93
CA ALA A 180 -28.78 -33.24 60.66
C ALA A 180 -28.35 -31.77 60.73
N THR A 181 -27.19 -31.42 60.16
CA THR A 181 -26.71 -30.04 60.11
C THR A 181 -27.56 -29.26 59.10
N VAL A 182 -28.26 -28.22 59.57
CA VAL A 182 -29.15 -27.39 58.74
C VAL A 182 -28.60 -25.98 58.52
N ASP A 183 -27.67 -25.54 59.36
CA ASP A 183 -27.05 -24.21 59.26
C ASP A 183 -25.77 -24.15 60.10
N PHE A 184 -25.09 -23.00 60.08
CA PHE A 184 -23.94 -22.69 60.92
C PHE A 184 -24.15 -21.37 61.65
N ARG A 185 -23.83 -21.31 62.93
CA ARG A 185 -23.85 -20.07 63.71
C ARG A 185 -22.44 -19.52 63.86
N ILE A 186 -22.24 -18.24 63.56
CA ILE A 186 -20.94 -17.59 63.73
C ILE A 186 -20.71 -17.36 65.23
N VAL A 187 -19.84 -18.16 65.85
CA VAL A 187 -19.51 -18.06 67.27
C VAL A 187 -18.55 -16.91 67.51
N ASP A 188 -17.53 -16.81 66.66
CA ASP A 188 -16.56 -15.74 66.71
C ASP A 188 -16.01 -15.40 65.32
N LEU A 189 -15.53 -14.17 65.16
CA LEU A 189 -14.87 -13.68 63.96
C LEU A 189 -13.95 -12.50 64.27
N ASN A 190 -12.88 -12.35 63.49
CA ASN A 190 -11.98 -11.22 63.59
C ASN A 190 -12.38 -10.04 62.67
N GLN A 191 -11.61 -8.95 62.72
CA GLN A 191 -11.85 -7.79 61.84
C GLN A 191 -11.57 -8.10 60.35
N GLY A 192 -10.61 -8.98 60.03
CA GLY A 192 -10.36 -9.41 58.65
C GLY A 192 -11.59 -10.08 58.02
N ALA A 193 -12.30 -10.93 58.78
CA ALA A 193 -13.53 -11.58 58.33
C ALA A 193 -14.65 -10.55 58.13
N SER A 194 -14.75 -9.57 59.03
CA SER A 194 -15.70 -8.46 58.90
C SER A 194 -15.44 -7.61 57.64
N PHE A 195 -14.17 -7.36 57.31
CA PHE A 195 -13.78 -6.62 56.11
C PHE A 195 -14.11 -7.39 54.83
N LEU A 196 -13.69 -8.66 54.75
CA LEU A 196 -13.92 -9.52 53.57
C LEU A 196 -15.42 -9.80 53.33
N LEU A 197 -16.22 -9.91 54.39
CA LEU A 197 -17.67 -10.14 54.32
C LEU A 197 -18.50 -8.84 54.29
N GLN A 198 -17.84 -7.68 54.36
CA GLN A 198 -18.46 -6.35 54.35
C GLN A 198 -19.58 -6.16 55.39
N CYS A 199 -19.48 -6.84 56.53
CA CYS A 199 -20.47 -6.81 57.61
C CYS A 199 -19.77 -6.64 58.94
N SER A 200 -20.33 -5.85 59.86
CA SER A 200 -19.67 -5.61 61.15
C SER A 200 -19.57 -6.88 62.01
N THR A 201 -18.50 -7.02 62.79
CA THR A 201 -18.32 -8.16 63.70
C THR A 201 -19.51 -8.35 64.65
N GLN A 202 -20.07 -7.25 65.15
CA GLN A 202 -21.25 -7.28 66.03
C GLN A 202 -22.52 -7.77 65.34
N ALA A 203 -22.69 -7.47 64.04
CA ALA A 203 -23.86 -7.91 63.29
C ALA A 203 -23.79 -9.38 62.87
N LEU A 204 -22.58 -9.95 62.78
CA LEU A 204 -22.37 -11.33 62.38
C LEU A 204 -22.29 -12.30 63.55
N ARG A 205 -21.73 -11.87 64.69
CA ARG A 205 -21.54 -12.76 65.85
C ARG A 205 -22.90 -13.23 66.39
N TRP A 206 -23.02 -14.53 66.62
CA TRP A 206 -24.20 -15.28 67.03
C TRP A 206 -25.35 -15.40 66.00
N CYS A 207 -25.18 -14.85 64.80
CA CYS A 207 -26.14 -15.02 63.71
C CYS A 207 -25.94 -16.36 62.98
N LYS A 208 -27.01 -16.88 62.39
CA LYS A 208 -26.91 -18.00 61.46
C LYS A 208 -26.35 -17.51 60.12
N LEU A 209 -25.54 -18.36 59.49
CA LEU A 209 -24.81 -18.07 58.27
C LEU A 209 -25.78 -17.89 57.09
N SER A 210 -26.90 -18.62 57.07
CA SER A 210 -27.97 -18.46 56.05
C SER A 210 -28.80 -17.16 56.20
N GLU A 211 -28.84 -16.56 57.39
CA GLU A 211 -29.64 -15.36 57.69
C GLU A 211 -28.87 -14.06 57.38
N GLY A 212 -27.56 -14.17 57.10
CA GLY A 212 -26.68 -13.02 56.83
C GLY A 212 -26.79 -12.48 55.41
N LYS A 213 -26.58 -11.18 55.24
CA LYS A 213 -26.45 -10.51 53.93
C LYS A 213 -24.99 -10.46 53.47
N HIS A 214 -24.33 -11.61 53.44
CA HIS A 214 -22.92 -11.74 53.07
C HIS A 214 -22.68 -12.96 52.18
N ASP A 215 -21.53 -13.02 51.52
CA ASP A 215 -21.27 -14.02 50.47
C ASP A 215 -21.20 -15.47 50.98
N LEU A 216 -20.98 -15.68 52.29
CA LEU A 216 -21.05 -17.01 52.90
C LEU A 216 -22.48 -17.56 53.02
N ALA A 217 -23.53 -16.74 52.92
CA ALA A 217 -24.92 -17.19 53.01
C ALA A 217 -25.40 -17.99 51.79
N SER A 218 -24.53 -18.18 50.79
CA SER A 218 -24.84 -18.96 49.59
C SER A 218 -25.14 -20.43 49.93
N PRO A 219 -26.20 -21.02 49.34
CA PRO A 219 -26.52 -22.45 49.51
C PRO A 219 -25.35 -23.38 49.16
N VAL A 220 -24.51 -23.00 48.20
CA VAL A 220 -23.33 -23.78 47.78
C VAL A 220 -22.27 -23.81 48.88
N VAL A 221 -22.07 -22.68 49.58
CA VAL A 221 -21.13 -22.58 50.69
C VAL A 221 -21.65 -23.40 51.87
N LEU A 222 -22.93 -23.25 52.23
CA LEU A 222 -23.57 -24.04 53.30
C LEU A 222 -23.48 -25.55 53.05
N GLN A 223 -23.68 -26.00 51.81
CA GLN A 223 -23.56 -27.40 51.44
C GLN A 223 -22.12 -27.91 51.63
N ARG A 224 -21.12 -27.14 51.21
CA ARG A 224 -19.71 -27.50 51.42
C ARG A 224 -19.32 -27.53 52.89
N LEU A 225 -19.76 -26.55 53.69
CA LEU A 225 -19.53 -26.55 55.14
C LEU A 225 -20.18 -27.76 55.82
N SER A 226 -21.40 -28.14 55.41
CA SER A 226 -22.09 -29.32 55.90
C SER A 226 -21.32 -30.60 55.57
N ALA A 227 -20.80 -30.73 54.35
CA ALA A 227 -19.96 -31.85 53.95
C ALA A 227 -18.66 -31.94 54.78
N VAL A 228 -18.04 -30.80 55.11
CA VAL A 228 -16.83 -30.76 55.96
C VAL A 228 -17.13 -31.27 57.38
N ILE A 229 -18.22 -30.84 58.00
CA ILE A 229 -18.55 -31.27 59.37
C ILE A 229 -19.02 -32.73 59.44
N GLU A 230 -19.68 -33.24 58.39
CA GLU A 230 -20.13 -34.63 58.30
C GLU A 230 -18.99 -35.60 57.97
N SER A 231 -18.08 -35.20 57.08
CA SER A 231 -16.92 -36.03 56.70
C SER A 231 -15.78 -35.99 57.72
N GLY A 232 -15.68 -34.91 58.50
CA GLY A 232 -14.54 -34.65 59.38
C GLY A 232 -13.24 -34.27 58.63
N ALA A 233 -13.29 -34.06 57.31
CA ALA A 233 -12.15 -33.72 56.48
C ALA A 233 -12.16 -32.22 56.10
N PRO A 234 -11.00 -31.53 56.10
CA PRO A 234 -10.93 -30.14 55.69
C PRO A 234 -11.24 -29.97 54.19
N ASP A 235 -11.81 -28.83 53.81
CA ASP A 235 -12.06 -28.44 52.40
C ASP A 235 -11.50 -27.04 52.12
N ARG A 236 -11.18 -26.79 50.86
CA ARG A 236 -10.76 -25.49 50.35
C ARG A 236 -11.44 -25.19 49.02
N PHE A 237 -12.08 -24.04 48.93
CA PHE A 237 -12.79 -23.61 47.73
C PHE A 237 -12.76 -22.10 47.56
N GLU A 238 -13.09 -21.62 46.36
CA GLU A 238 -13.08 -20.20 46.01
C GLU A 238 -14.51 -19.73 45.71
N VAL A 239 -14.84 -18.53 46.18
CA VAL A 239 -16.10 -17.84 45.89
C VAL A 239 -15.82 -16.44 45.40
N VAL A 240 -16.70 -15.92 44.54
CA VAL A 240 -16.66 -14.52 44.12
C VAL A 240 -17.65 -13.76 44.97
N SER A 241 -17.15 -12.78 45.71
CA SER A 241 -17.97 -11.85 46.49
C SER A 241 -18.82 -10.98 45.58
N SER A 242 -19.95 -10.52 46.08
CA SER A 242 -20.86 -9.57 45.43
C SER A 242 -20.18 -8.28 44.94
N ASN A 243 -19.03 -7.90 45.49
CA ASN A 243 -18.22 -6.75 45.07
C ASN A 243 -17.15 -7.08 43.99
N GLY A 244 -17.06 -8.33 43.54
CA GLY A 244 -16.08 -8.79 42.54
C GLY A 244 -14.73 -9.27 43.10
N THR A 245 -14.59 -9.36 44.43
CA THR A 245 -13.41 -9.93 45.10
C THR A 245 -13.44 -11.46 45.06
N TYR A 246 -12.34 -12.10 44.72
CA TYR A 246 -12.19 -13.56 44.80
C TYR A 246 -11.71 -13.93 46.20
N ILE A 247 -12.54 -14.65 46.96
CA ILE A 247 -12.24 -15.10 48.32
C ILE A 247 -12.00 -16.60 48.30
N ARG A 248 -10.81 -17.01 48.78
CA ARG A 248 -10.50 -18.41 49.06
C ARG A 248 -10.88 -18.73 50.49
N ILE A 249 -11.70 -19.76 50.65
CA ILE A 249 -12.21 -20.25 51.92
C ILE A 249 -11.53 -21.58 52.22
N SER A 250 -10.80 -21.67 53.33
CA SER A 250 -10.25 -22.92 53.86
C SER A 250 -10.96 -23.25 55.16
N VAL A 251 -11.49 -24.46 55.31
CA VAL A 251 -12.33 -24.85 56.45
C VAL A 251 -11.84 -26.17 57.03
N ALA A 252 -11.74 -26.24 58.35
CA ALA A 252 -11.35 -27.44 59.08
C ALA A 252 -12.28 -27.69 60.30
N PRO A 253 -12.69 -28.94 60.55
CA PRO A 253 -13.55 -29.26 61.69
C PRO A 253 -12.78 -29.40 63.01
N ILE A 254 -13.39 -28.94 64.10
CA ILE A 254 -12.92 -29.03 65.50
C ILE A 254 -14.11 -29.46 66.37
N GLY A 255 -14.36 -30.77 66.47
CA GLY A 255 -15.57 -31.28 67.12
C GLY A 255 -16.83 -30.83 66.37
N ASP A 256 -17.79 -30.21 67.07
CA ASP A 256 -19.01 -29.62 66.47
C ASP A 256 -18.82 -28.17 65.96
N LEU A 257 -17.58 -27.67 65.94
CA LEU A 257 -17.21 -26.37 65.40
C LEU A 257 -16.45 -26.53 64.08
N LEU A 258 -16.52 -25.53 63.21
CA LEU A 258 -15.63 -25.35 62.06
C LEU A 258 -14.79 -24.10 62.28
N SER A 259 -13.48 -24.23 62.03
CA SER A 259 -12.60 -23.09 61.84
C SER A 259 -12.50 -22.78 60.35
N ALA A 260 -12.86 -21.57 59.95
CA ALA A 260 -12.77 -21.11 58.58
C ALA A 260 -11.81 -19.92 58.46
N THR A 261 -10.96 -19.95 57.44
CA THR A 261 -10.07 -18.85 57.05
C THR A 261 -10.47 -18.36 55.67
N LEU A 262 -10.65 -17.04 55.55
CA LEU A 262 -10.96 -16.31 54.33
C LEU A 262 -9.72 -15.52 53.90
N THR A 263 -9.29 -15.70 52.65
CA THR A 263 -8.14 -14.98 52.07
C THR A 263 -8.54 -14.37 50.74
N ASP A 264 -8.22 -13.09 50.53
CA ASP A 264 -8.41 -12.41 49.24
C ASP A 264 -7.35 -12.88 48.22
N VAL A 265 -7.80 -13.43 47.09
CA VAL A 265 -6.94 -13.90 45.98
C VAL A 265 -7.20 -13.12 44.68
N THR A 266 -7.84 -11.95 44.77
CA THR A 266 -8.25 -11.14 43.63
C THR A 266 -7.09 -10.70 42.76
N ASP A 267 -6.01 -10.18 43.35
CA ASP A 267 -4.85 -9.70 42.59
C ASP A 267 -4.16 -10.83 41.82
N LEU A 268 -4.10 -12.03 42.41
CA LEU A 268 -3.57 -13.22 41.75
C LEU A 268 -4.41 -13.57 40.52
N LYS A 269 -5.74 -13.63 40.66
CA LYS A 269 -6.67 -13.93 39.57
C LYS A 269 -6.64 -12.87 38.46
N ARG A 270 -6.56 -11.59 38.82
CA ARG A 270 -6.47 -10.48 37.86
C ARG A 270 -5.17 -10.51 37.06
N ARG A 271 -4.04 -10.87 37.69
CA ARG A 271 -2.75 -11.04 36.98
C ARG A 271 -2.79 -12.21 36.01
N GLU A 272 -3.37 -13.34 36.41
CA GLU A 272 -3.54 -14.52 35.55
C GLU A 272 -4.41 -14.22 34.32
N GLN A 273 -5.55 -13.53 34.51
CA GLN A 273 -6.42 -13.11 33.42
C GLN A 273 -5.75 -12.07 32.50
N SER A 274 -5.04 -11.10 33.08
CA SER A 274 -4.30 -10.08 32.31
C SER A 274 -3.22 -10.72 31.44
N PHE A 275 -2.48 -11.71 31.97
CA PHE A 275 -1.46 -12.43 31.20
C PHE A 275 -2.06 -13.15 29.99
N ARG A 276 -3.18 -13.87 30.18
CA ARG A 276 -3.88 -14.57 29.08
C ARG A 276 -4.32 -13.61 27.98
N LEU A 277 -4.79 -12.42 28.33
CA LEU A 277 -5.19 -11.40 27.35
C LEU A 277 -4.00 -10.83 26.57
N LEU A 278 -2.86 -10.61 27.21
CA LEU A 278 -1.69 -9.95 26.60
C LEU A 278 -0.80 -10.90 25.79
N PHE A 279 -0.77 -12.19 26.13
CA PHE A 279 0.05 -13.20 25.47
C PHE A 279 -0.77 -14.15 24.58
N GLU A 280 -1.70 -14.92 25.15
CA GLU A 280 -2.45 -15.96 24.41
C GLU A 280 -3.32 -15.35 23.32
N ASN A 281 -4.06 -14.28 23.64
CA ASN A 281 -4.98 -13.63 22.71
C ASN A 281 -4.30 -12.54 21.86
N ASN A 282 -2.97 -12.41 21.90
CA ASN A 282 -2.27 -11.44 21.08
C ASN A 282 -2.35 -11.84 19.59
N PRO A 283 -2.77 -10.95 18.68
CA PRO A 283 -2.87 -11.26 17.26
C PRO A 283 -1.51 -11.48 16.58
N MET A 284 -0.41 -11.07 17.20
CA MET A 284 0.93 -11.35 16.70
C MET A 284 1.39 -12.74 17.16
N PRO A 285 2.02 -13.55 16.29
CA PRO A 285 2.71 -14.76 16.72
C PRO A 285 3.77 -14.45 17.77
N MET A 286 3.66 -15.11 18.92
CA MET A 286 4.56 -14.94 20.06
C MET A 286 4.88 -16.27 20.72
N TRP A 287 6.11 -16.38 21.23
CA TRP A 287 6.54 -17.51 22.04
C TRP A 287 7.57 -17.10 23.08
N VAL A 288 7.72 -17.96 24.07
CA VAL A 288 8.82 -17.95 25.03
C VAL A 288 9.68 -19.17 24.76
N PHE A 289 10.99 -19.01 24.64
CA PHE A 289 11.93 -20.13 24.54
C PHE A 289 13.04 -20.02 25.59
N ASP A 290 13.58 -21.16 26.00
CA ASP A 290 14.61 -21.29 27.02
C ASP A 290 15.99 -20.84 26.50
N GLU A 291 16.70 -20.04 27.28
CA GLU A 291 17.99 -19.46 26.88
C GLU A 291 19.09 -20.50 26.66
N GLU A 292 19.11 -21.59 27.44
CA GLU A 292 20.19 -22.57 27.39
C GLU A 292 19.90 -23.71 26.39
N THR A 293 18.66 -24.22 26.40
CA THR A 293 18.28 -25.41 25.63
C THR A 293 17.69 -25.09 24.27
N PHE A 294 17.26 -23.84 24.07
CA PHE A 294 16.53 -23.32 22.91
C PHE A 294 15.16 -23.98 22.67
N GLU A 295 14.61 -24.65 23.69
CA GLU A 295 13.29 -25.29 23.65
C GLU A 295 12.17 -24.26 23.83
N PHE A 296 11.04 -24.44 23.13
CA PHE A 296 9.88 -23.58 23.36
C PHE A 296 9.24 -23.90 24.72
N LEU A 297 9.10 -22.87 25.56
CA LEU A 297 8.47 -22.95 26.88
C LEU A 297 6.98 -22.56 26.84
N ASN A 298 6.60 -21.64 25.96
CA ASN A 298 5.21 -21.22 25.81
C ASN A 298 4.95 -20.61 24.41
N ILE A 299 3.74 -20.77 23.86
CA ILE A 299 3.37 -20.34 22.51
C ILE A 299 1.92 -19.88 22.50
N ASN A 300 1.64 -18.74 21.86
CA ASN A 300 0.29 -18.22 21.74
C ASN A 300 -0.49 -18.76 20.53
N ASP A 301 -1.81 -18.52 20.51
CA ASP A 301 -2.71 -19.04 19.48
C ASP A 301 -2.40 -18.49 18.07
N ALA A 302 -1.90 -17.25 17.99
CA ALA A 302 -1.49 -16.64 16.72
C ALA A 302 -0.29 -17.38 16.10
N ALA A 303 0.69 -17.81 16.89
CA ALA A 303 1.83 -18.58 16.40
C ALA A 303 1.44 -19.99 15.93
N ILE A 304 0.53 -20.66 16.65
CA ILE A 304 -0.05 -21.95 16.23
C ILE A 304 -0.70 -21.82 14.86
N THR A 305 -1.56 -20.81 14.70
CA THR A 305 -2.28 -20.55 13.45
C THR A 305 -1.34 -20.19 12.30
N HIS A 306 -0.33 -19.35 12.58
CA HIS A 306 0.59 -18.86 11.56
C HIS A 306 1.56 -19.91 11.04
N TYR A 307 2.09 -20.76 11.92
CA TYR A 307 3.11 -21.76 11.56
C TYR A 307 2.53 -23.15 11.28
N GLY A 308 1.29 -23.43 11.69
CA GLY A 308 0.58 -24.68 11.41
C GLY A 308 0.97 -25.86 12.31
N TYR A 309 1.85 -25.68 13.29
CA TYR A 309 2.13 -26.68 14.32
C TYR A 309 1.14 -26.55 15.47
N SER A 310 0.70 -27.68 16.03
CA SER A 310 -0.06 -27.70 17.28
C SER A 310 0.79 -27.21 18.46
N ARG A 311 0.13 -26.77 19.55
CA ARG A 311 0.82 -26.35 20.79
C ARG A 311 1.76 -27.44 21.32
N GLU A 312 1.30 -28.69 21.29
CA GLU A 312 2.07 -29.86 21.76
C GLU A 312 3.32 -30.10 20.92
N GLN A 313 3.22 -29.95 19.59
CA GLN A 313 4.37 -30.06 18.69
C GLN A 313 5.39 -28.95 18.96
N PHE A 314 4.93 -27.70 19.04
CA PHE A 314 5.81 -26.57 19.34
C PHE A 314 6.58 -26.77 20.65
N LEU A 315 5.91 -27.19 21.73
CA LEU A 315 6.55 -27.43 23.03
C LEU A 315 7.56 -28.59 23.03
N CYS A 316 7.55 -29.45 21.99
CA CYS A 316 8.55 -30.51 21.82
C CYS A 316 9.69 -30.12 20.85
N MET A 317 9.63 -28.94 20.25
CA MET A 317 10.60 -28.46 19.25
C MET A 317 11.59 -27.48 19.88
N LYS A 318 12.70 -27.25 19.16
CA LYS A 318 13.64 -26.16 19.43
C LYS A 318 13.42 -25.04 18.42
N ILE A 319 13.84 -23.82 18.78
CA ILE A 319 13.77 -22.66 17.87
C ILE A 319 14.49 -22.91 16.54
N GLY A 320 15.52 -23.76 16.53
CA GLY A 320 16.24 -24.13 15.32
C GLY A 320 15.43 -25.01 14.35
N ASP A 321 14.38 -25.70 14.81
CA ASP A 321 13.54 -26.60 14.01
C ASP A 321 12.61 -25.87 13.04
N ILE A 322 12.37 -24.58 13.29
CA ILE A 322 11.63 -23.72 12.38
C ILE A 322 12.55 -22.94 11.43
N TRP A 323 13.84 -23.27 11.33
CA TRP A 323 14.77 -22.60 10.40
C TRP A 323 15.17 -23.50 9.22
N PRO A 324 15.44 -22.93 8.03
CA PRO A 324 16.06 -23.64 6.94
C PRO A 324 17.42 -24.23 7.31
N ASN A 325 17.72 -25.42 6.80
CA ASN A 325 18.97 -26.13 7.10
C ASN A 325 20.23 -25.34 6.69
N ASP A 326 20.17 -24.56 5.62
CA ASP A 326 21.26 -23.72 5.11
C ASP A 326 21.56 -22.51 6.00
N ALA A 327 20.58 -22.04 6.79
CA ALA A 327 20.70 -20.84 7.62
C ALA A 327 20.94 -21.13 9.11
N ARG A 328 20.64 -22.36 9.57
CA ARG A 328 20.59 -22.76 10.99
C ARG A 328 21.86 -22.44 11.78
N ASP A 329 23.04 -22.75 11.27
CA ASP A 329 24.32 -22.53 11.98
C ASP A 329 24.66 -21.04 12.15
N GLY A 330 24.32 -20.22 11.15
CA GLY A 330 24.50 -18.77 11.22
C GLY A 330 23.56 -18.13 12.23
N TYR A 331 22.34 -18.64 12.30
CA TYR A 331 21.28 -18.19 13.21
C TYR A 331 21.56 -18.54 14.68
N LEU A 332 22.07 -19.75 14.95
CA LEU A 332 22.52 -20.14 16.30
C LEU A 332 23.61 -19.20 16.85
N LYS A 333 24.63 -18.89 16.04
CA LYS A 333 25.68 -17.93 16.43
C LYS A 333 25.12 -16.54 16.70
N ALA A 334 24.20 -16.08 15.85
CA ALA A 334 23.58 -14.77 16.00
C ALA A 334 22.73 -14.65 17.27
N LEU A 335 22.13 -15.75 17.77
CA LEU A 335 21.42 -15.75 19.05
C LEU A 335 22.36 -15.72 20.26
N GLN A 336 23.53 -16.36 20.18
CA GLN A 336 24.51 -16.41 21.27
C GLN A 336 25.16 -15.05 21.56
N ASP A 337 25.19 -14.14 20.59
CA ASP A 337 25.78 -12.79 20.73
C ASP A 337 24.80 -11.75 21.33
N VAL A 338 23.57 -12.14 21.70
CA VAL A 338 22.51 -11.22 22.12
C VAL A 338 22.43 -11.13 23.64
N GLN A 339 22.78 -9.98 24.21
CA GLN A 339 22.96 -9.84 25.67
C GLN A 339 21.77 -9.26 26.46
N ASP A 340 20.72 -8.67 25.86
CA ASP A 340 19.55 -8.18 26.66
C ASP A 340 18.30 -7.78 25.83
N ASN A 341 18.50 -7.23 24.62
CA ASN A 341 17.41 -6.86 23.71
C ASN A 341 17.69 -7.39 22.30
N TYR A 342 16.80 -8.25 21.83
CA TYR A 342 16.86 -8.86 20.53
C TYR A 342 16.01 -8.04 19.55
N GLN A 343 16.58 -6.98 18.99
CA GLN A 343 15.99 -6.32 17.81
C GLN A 343 16.75 -6.77 16.59
N SER A 344 16.20 -7.71 15.82
CA SER A 344 16.86 -8.10 14.59
C SER A 344 16.74 -6.96 13.57
N ARG A 345 17.85 -6.25 13.32
CA ARG A 345 18.02 -5.43 12.09
C ARG A 345 18.06 -6.29 10.82
N ARG A 346 18.03 -7.61 10.96
CA ARG A 346 18.11 -8.62 9.91
C ARG A 346 16.79 -9.38 9.82
N SER A 347 16.35 -9.70 8.60
CA SER A 347 15.28 -10.67 8.38
C SER A 347 15.80 -12.09 8.54
N TRP A 348 14.92 -12.95 9.05
CA TRP A 348 15.16 -14.37 9.27
C TRP A 348 14.29 -15.16 8.31
N ARG A 349 14.74 -16.35 7.89
CA ARG A 349 13.90 -17.30 7.17
C ARG A 349 13.42 -18.38 8.13
N HIS A 350 12.12 -18.60 8.17
CA HIS A 350 11.50 -19.67 8.95
C HIS A 350 10.76 -20.65 8.01
N ILE A 351 10.57 -21.89 8.49
CA ILE A 351 9.83 -22.95 7.81
C ILE A 351 8.56 -23.27 8.60
N ARG A 352 7.42 -23.26 7.90
CA ARG A 352 6.11 -23.68 8.47
C ARG A 352 5.93 -25.20 8.39
N ALA A 353 4.91 -25.72 9.06
CA ALA A 353 4.59 -27.14 9.10
C ALA A 353 4.30 -27.77 7.72
N ASP A 354 3.84 -26.97 6.75
CA ASP A 354 3.60 -27.38 5.37
C ASP A 354 4.87 -27.36 4.49
N GLY A 355 6.02 -26.97 5.06
CA GLY A 355 7.30 -26.83 4.36
C GLY A 355 7.50 -25.50 3.64
N SER A 356 6.55 -24.56 3.75
CA SER A 356 6.71 -23.23 3.14
C SER A 356 7.76 -22.39 3.85
N ASP A 357 8.54 -21.66 3.05
CA ASP A 357 9.56 -20.72 3.50
C ASP A 357 8.97 -19.32 3.63
N ILE A 358 9.16 -18.71 4.80
CA ILE A 358 8.70 -17.37 5.12
C ILE A 358 9.83 -16.49 5.63
N GLU A 359 9.79 -15.22 5.25
CA GLU A 359 10.71 -14.21 5.73
C GLU A 359 10.07 -13.44 6.89
N VAL A 360 10.75 -13.40 8.03
CA VAL A 360 10.22 -12.84 9.27
C VAL A 360 11.18 -11.84 9.92
N LEU A 361 10.62 -10.87 10.62
CA LEU A 361 11.33 -10.03 11.58
C LEU A 361 11.04 -10.52 12.99
N THR A 362 12.07 -10.62 13.81
CA THR A 362 11.97 -11.17 15.16
C THR A 362 12.36 -10.09 16.17
N PHE A 363 11.48 -9.90 17.16
CA PHE A 363 11.66 -8.93 18.24
C PHE A 363 11.55 -9.66 19.55
N GLY A 364 12.59 -9.62 20.37
CA GLY A 364 12.58 -10.31 21.64
C GLY A 364 13.34 -9.60 22.73
N ARG A 365 13.13 -10.08 23.94
CA ARG A 365 13.82 -9.61 25.15
C ARG A 365 14.00 -10.76 26.12
N ALA A 366 15.06 -10.67 26.92
CA ALA A 366 15.24 -11.58 28.04
C ALA A 366 14.14 -11.36 29.10
N VAL A 367 13.65 -12.45 29.67
CA VAL A 367 12.63 -12.51 30.72
C VAL A 367 12.97 -13.65 31.69
N ASP A 368 12.56 -13.51 32.96
CA ASP A 368 12.47 -14.65 33.86
C ASP A 368 11.12 -15.33 33.66
N PHE A 369 11.13 -16.62 33.28
CA PHE A 369 9.93 -17.41 33.10
C PHE A 369 9.94 -18.61 34.05
N GLY A 370 9.39 -18.40 35.25
CA GLY A 370 9.31 -19.45 36.28
C GLY A 370 10.65 -19.76 36.94
N GLY A 371 11.51 -18.75 37.13
CA GLY A 371 12.85 -18.91 37.70
C GLY A 371 13.90 -19.40 36.71
N ARG A 372 13.62 -19.32 35.40
CA ARG A 372 14.51 -19.69 34.31
C ARG A 372 14.75 -18.49 33.39
N GLY A 373 15.99 -18.33 32.93
CA GLY A 373 16.34 -17.38 31.86
C GLY A 373 15.68 -17.80 30.55
N ALA A 374 14.87 -16.92 29.97
CA ALA A 374 14.13 -17.19 28.76
C ALA A 374 14.02 -15.95 27.88
N PHE A 375 13.65 -16.15 26.62
CA PHE A 375 13.39 -15.06 25.68
C PHE A 375 11.92 -15.05 25.27
N LEU A 376 11.26 -13.92 25.50
CA LEU A 376 9.95 -13.63 24.89
C LEU A 376 10.20 -13.04 23.51
N VAL A 377 9.66 -13.67 22.46
CA VAL A 377 9.81 -13.25 21.07
C VAL A 377 8.45 -13.03 20.44
N SER A 378 8.32 -11.94 19.68
CA SER A 378 7.23 -11.68 18.75
C SER A 378 7.73 -11.66 17.31
N ILE A 379 6.86 -12.07 16.39
CA ILE A 379 7.21 -12.26 14.98
C ILE A 379 6.32 -11.40 14.09
N ILE A 380 6.93 -10.78 13.08
CA ILE A 380 6.23 -10.15 11.96
C ILE A 380 6.62 -10.88 10.68
N ASP A 381 5.66 -11.51 10.01
CA ASP A 381 5.84 -12.05 8.67
C ASP A 381 5.86 -10.91 7.64
N VAL A 382 6.97 -10.80 6.91
CA VAL A 382 7.20 -9.78 5.89
C VAL A 382 7.25 -10.37 4.47
N THR A 383 6.94 -11.65 4.31
CA THR A 383 7.06 -12.39 3.05
C THR A 383 6.28 -11.75 1.91
N GLU A 384 4.97 -11.51 2.10
CA GLU A 384 4.12 -10.93 1.05
C GLU A 384 4.46 -9.48 0.77
N ARG A 385 4.86 -8.72 1.81
CA ARG A 385 5.34 -7.35 1.65
C ARG A 385 6.61 -7.30 0.80
N ARG A 386 7.58 -8.19 1.07
CA ARG A 386 8.83 -8.27 0.31
C ARG A 386 8.63 -8.74 -1.12
N LYS A 387 7.78 -9.75 -1.35
CA LYS A 387 7.38 -10.16 -2.70
C LYS A 387 6.71 -9.02 -3.46
N ALA A 388 5.82 -8.27 -2.81
CA ALA A 388 5.17 -7.11 -3.41
C ALA A 388 6.18 -5.99 -3.72
N GLU A 389 7.09 -5.66 -2.81
CA GLU A 389 8.16 -4.67 -3.02
C GLU A 389 9.06 -5.08 -4.20
N ALA A 390 9.48 -6.35 -4.27
CA ALA A 390 10.27 -6.88 -5.37
C ALA A 390 9.51 -6.83 -6.71
N ARG A 391 8.22 -7.16 -6.69
CA ARG A 391 7.36 -7.09 -7.88
C ARG A 391 7.14 -5.65 -8.34
N ILE A 392 6.93 -4.71 -7.41
CA ILE A 392 6.83 -3.28 -7.72
C ILE A 392 8.14 -2.78 -8.33
N SER A 393 9.28 -3.17 -7.75
CA SER A 393 10.61 -2.80 -8.27
C SER A 393 10.85 -3.37 -9.68
N TYR A 394 10.40 -4.60 -9.95
CA TYR A 394 10.45 -5.21 -11.27
C TYR A 394 9.52 -4.50 -12.27
N MET A 395 8.27 -4.24 -11.90
CA MET A 395 7.28 -3.52 -12.72
C MET A 395 7.68 -2.07 -13.01
N ALA A 396 8.50 -1.44 -12.16
CA ALA A 396 9.05 -0.12 -12.44
C ALA A 396 9.95 -0.10 -13.67
N HIS A 397 10.49 -1.25 -14.08
CA HIS A 397 11.46 -1.38 -15.18
C HIS A 397 10.98 -2.31 -16.32
N HIS A 398 9.86 -3.02 -16.16
CA HIS A 398 9.34 -3.98 -17.14
C HIS A 398 7.86 -3.76 -17.48
N ASP A 399 7.49 -4.05 -18.73
CA ASP A 399 6.10 -4.09 -19.21
C ASP A 399 5.38 -5.33 -18.70
N ALA A 400 4.20 -5.15 -18.11
CA ALA A 400 3.47 -6.21 -17.44
C ALA A 400 2.89 -7.27 -18.40
N LEU A 401 2.65 -6.93 -19.67
CA LEU A 401 2.04 -7.84 -20.64
C LEU A 401 3.09 -8.70 -21.35
N THR A 402 4.19 -8.08 -21.78
CA THR A 402 5.20 -8.71 -22.65
C THR A 402 6.46 -9.15 -21.91
N ASP A 403 6.63 -8.72 -20.65
CA ASP A 403 7.83 -8.95 -19.84
C ASP A 403 9.11 -8.41 -20.49
N LEU A 404 8.98 -7.52 -21.47
CA LEU A 404 10.08 -6.72 -21.98
C LEU A 404 10.39 -5.59 -20.98
N PRO A 405 11.62 -5.07 -20.97
CA PRO A 405 11.91 -3.75 -20.42
C PRO A 405 10.85 -2.72 -20.84
N ASN A 406 10.55 -1.79 -19.94
CA ASN A 406 9.69 -0.65 -20.25
C ASN A 406 10.54 0.54 -20.72
N ARG A 407 9.86 1.66 -21.04
CA ARG A 407 10.52 2.90 -21.50
C ARG A 407 11.61 3.40 -20.54
N VAL A 408 11.39 3.31 -19.22
CA VAL A 408 12.34 3.79 -18.21
C VAL A 408 13.64 2.99 -18.27
N MET A 409 13.53 1.65 -18.29
CA MET A 409 14.70 0.79 -18.38
C MET A 409 15.45 0.94 -19.71
N LEU A 410 14.74 1.15 -20.82
CA LEU A 410 15.38 1.39 -22.11
C LEU A 410 16.13 2.73 -22.13
N GLN A 411 15.55 3.81 -21.61
CA GLN A 411 16.24 5.10 -21.52
C GLN A 411 17.51 5.02 -20.67
N GLN A 412 17.44 4.34 -19.51
CA GLN A 412 18.61 4.11 -18.66
C GLN A 412 19.69 3.31 -19.39
N ARG A 413 19.32 2.23 -20.08
CA ARG A 413 20.26 1.40 -20.84
C ARG A 413 20.87 2.16 -22.00
N LEU A 414 20.06 2.89 -22.76
CA LEU A 414 20.50 3.72 -23.87
C LEU A 414 21.52 4.76 -23.38
N GLN A 415 21.23 5.46 -22.28
CA GLN A 415 22.16 6.41 -21.69
C GLN A 415 23.52 5.78 -21.35
N GLN A 416 23.53 4.60 -20.73
CA GLN A 416 24.76 3.85 -20.45
C GLN A 416 25.51 3.46 -21.73
N THR A 417 24.79 2.98 -22.74
CA THR A 417 25.36 2.62 -24.05
C THR A 417 25.96 3.85 -24.75
N LEU A 418 25.31 5.01 -24.70
CA LEU A 418 25.83 6.26 -25.26
C LEU A 418 27.12 6.71 -24.57
N GLU A 419 27.17 6.66 -23.24
CA GLU A 419 28.37 6.97 -22.46
C GLU A 419 29.54 6.03 -22.79
N GLN A 420 29.25 4.73 -22.96
CA GLN A 420 30.25 3.74 -23.36
C GLN A 420 30.71 3.94 -24.81
N CYS A 421 29.80 4.21 -25.73
CA CYS A 421 30.09 4.47 -27.13
C CYS A 421 30.95 5.73 -27.31
N ALA A 422 30.64 6.81 -26.61
CA ALA A 422 31.44 8.04 -26.61
C ALA A 422 32.87 7.81 -26.10
N ARG A 423 33.06 6.93 -25.12
CA ARG A 423 34.40 6.58 -24.60
C ARG A 423 35.22 5.69 -25.54
N LEU A 424 34.56 4.85 -26.34
CA LEU A 424 35.21 3.84 -27.19
C LEU A 424 35.20 4.20 -28.68
N ASP A 425 34.72 5.40 -29.04
CA ASP A 425 34.50 5.86 -30.42
C ASP A 425 33.67 4.85 -31.25
N ARG A 426 32.59 4.34 -30.62
CA ARG A 426 31.63 3.43 -31.24
C ARG A 426 30.31 4.14 -31.51
N LYS A 427 29.50 3.56 -32.39
CA LYS A 427 28.15 4.04 -32.70
C LYS A 427 27.12 3.13 -32.05
N ALA A 428 26.00 3.73 -31.66
CA ALA A 428 24.81 3.04 -31.21
C ALA A 428 23.64 3.44 -32.10
N ALA A 429 22.66 2.57 -32.26
CA ALA A 429 21.43 2.90 -32.99
C ALA A 429 20.22 2.63 -32.11
N VAL A 430 19.19 3.46 -32.28
CA VAL A 430 17.88 3.29 -31.66
C VAL A 430 16.86 3.08 -32.77
N LEU A 431 16.07 2.03 -32.66
CA LEU A 431 14.99 1.71 -33.59
C LEU A 431 13.67 1.84 -32.84
N CYS A 432 12.80 2.75 -33.27
CA CYS A 432 11.39 2.75 -32.86
C CYS A 432 10.62 1.86 -33.84
N ILE A 433 9.73 1.03 -33.31
CA ILE A 433 8.99 0.00 -34.07
C ILE A 433 7.51 0.16 -33.73
N ASP A 434 6.67 0.09 -34.75
CA ASP A 434 5.22 0.05 -34.58
C ASP A 434 4.61 -1.01 -35.49
N LEU A 435 3.61 -1.72 -34.96
CA LEU A 435 2.93 -2.80 -35.67
C LEU A 435 1.82 -2.25 -36.57
N ASP A 436 2.00 -2.39 -37.88
CA ASP A 436 1.05 -1.87 -38.86
C ASP A 436 -0.31 -2.57 -38.71
N MET A 437 -1.37 -1.76 -38.72
CA MET A 437 -2.77 -2.23 -38.67
C MET A 437 -3.12 -3.06 -37.42
N PHE A 438 -2.37 -2.95 -36.32
CA PHE A 438 -2.68 -3.65 -35.06
C PHE A 438 -4.09 -3.33 -34.54
N LYS A 439 -4.56 -2.10 -34.73
CA LYS A 439 -5.93 -1.71 -34.40
C LYS A 439 -6.97 -2.58 -35.12
N ASN A 440 -6.76 -2.92 -36.40
CA ASN A 440 -7.70 -3.77 -37.14
C ASN A 440 -7.74 -5.19 -36.57
N VAL A 441 -6.64 -5.69 -36.02
CA VAL A 441 -6.61 -6.98 -35.31
C VAL A 441 -7.47 -6.91 -34.04
N ASN A 442 -7.34 -5.85 -33.25
CA ASN A 442 -8.17 -5.64 -32.06
C ASN A 442 -9.65 -5.49 -32.42
N ASP A 443 -9.96 -4.72 -33.47
CA ASP A 443 -11.35 -4.47 -33.88
C ASP A 443 -12.00 -5.73 -34.48
N SER A 444 -11.22 -6.59 -35.15
CA SER A 444 -11.73 -7.83 -35.77
C SER A 444 -11.80 -9.02 -34.80
N PHE A 445 -10.84 -9.14 -33.88
CA PHE A 445 -10.67 -10.34 -33.05
C PHE A 445 -10.73 -10.10 -31.54
N GLY A 446 -10.78 -8.83 -31.11
CA GLY A 446 -10.84 -8.40 -29.73
C GLY A 446 -9.47 -8.28 -29.05
N HIS A 447 -9.43 -7.48 -27.99
CA HIS A 447 -8.22 -7.22 -27.18
C HIS A 447 -7.47 -8.48 -26.68
N PRO A 448 -8.13 -9.59 -26.26
CA PRO A 448 -7.39 -10.79 -25.81
C PRO A 448 -6.54 -11.47 -26.90
N VAL A 449 -6.92 -11.30 -28.17
CA VAL A 449 -6.12 -11.78 -29.31
C VAL A 449 -4.97 -10.82 -29.58
N GLY A 450 -5.23 -9.51 -29.54
CA GLY A 450 -4.19 -8.48 -29.65
C GLY A 450 -3.12 -8.59 -28.55
N ASP A 451 -3.52 -8.86 -27.31
CA ASP A 451 -2.59 -9.05 -26.18
C ASP A 451 -1.65 -10.24 -26.40
N ARG A 452 -2.18 -11.34 -26.93
CA ARG A 452 -1.37 -12.53 -27.28
C ARG A 452 -0.48 -12.30 -28.48
N LEU A 453 -0.95 -11.54 -29.46
CA LEU A 453 -0.12 -11.10 -30.58
C LEU A 453 1.08 -10.31 -30.07
N LEU A 454 0.86 -9.34 -29.17
CA LEU A 454 1.93 -8.53 -28.57
C LEU A 454 2.93 -9.39 -27.79
N GLN A 455 2.46 -10.42 -27.08
CA GLN A 455 3.33 -11.38 -26.39
C GLN A 455 4.20 -12.19 -27.37
N GLN A 456 3.63 -12.66 -28.48
CA GLN A 456 4.39 -13.38 -29.51
C GLN A 456 5.37 -12.46 -30.26
N VAL A 457 4.96 -11.22 -30.56
CA VAL A 457 5.85 -10.18 -31.13
C VAL A 457 7.03 -9.93 -30.21
N ALA A 458 6.79 -9.77 -28.91
CA ALA A 458 7.86 -9.58 -27.93
C ALA A 458 8.82 -10.78 -27.87
N GLN A 459 8.31 -12.01 -27.97
CA GLN A 459 9.14 -13.22 -28.04
C GLN A 459 9.99 -13.26 -29.31
N ARG A 460 9.43 -12.92 -30.48
CA ARG A 460 10.18 -12.83 -31.73
C ARG A 460 11.25 -11.74 -31.67
N LEU A 461 10.91 -10.56 -31.14
CA LEU A 461 11.87 -9.48 -30.92
C LEU A 461 13.03 -9.95 -30.03
N LYS A 462 12.74 -10.58 -28.88
CA LYS A 462 13.77 -11.14 -27.98
C LYS A 462 14.67 -12.16 -28.71
N ALA A 463 14.11 -13.02 -29.55
CA ALA A 463 14.85 -14.02 -30.31
C ALA A 463 15.74 -13.41 -31.41
N SER A 464 15.41 -12.22 -31.91
CA SER A 464 16.18 -11.48 -32.91
C SER A 464 17.28 -10.58 -32.33
N LEU A 465 17.44 -10.54 -30.99
CA LEU A 465 18.47 -9.72 -30.33
C LEU A 465 19.85 -10.36 -30.39
N GLY A 466 20.86 -9.54 -30.69
CA GLY A 466 22.26 -9.87 -30.52
C GLY A 466 22.74 -9.67 -29.08
N ILE A 467 24.00 -10.03 -28.82
CA ILE A 467 24.64 -9.81 -27.52
C ILE A 467 24.82 -8.31 -27.30
N GLY A 468 24.17 -7.76 -26.28
CA GLY A 468 24.27 -6.35 -25.89
C GLY A 468 23.04 -5.51 -26.23
N ASP A 469 22.21 -5.98 -27.17
CA ASP A 469 20.98 -5.31 -27.56
C ASP A 469 19.91 -5.35 -26.47
N LEU A 470 19.00 -4.37 -26.50
CA LEU A 470 17.85 -4.32 -25.61
C LEU A 470 16.58 -4.01 -26.40
N ALA A 471 15.55 -4.84 -26.27
CA ALA A 471 14.19 -4.52 -26.70
C ALA A 471 13.37 -4.01 -25.52
N ALA A 472 12.47 -3.05 -25.77
CA ALA A 472 11.48 -2.59 -24.81
C ALA A 472 10.13 -2.36 -25.48
N ARG A 473 9.07 -2.32 -24.66
CA ARG A 473 7.73 -1.90 -25.09
C ARG A 473 7.38 -0.59 -24.42
N PHE A 474 6.90 0.38 -25.20
CA PHE A 474 6.54 1.71 -24.70
C PHE A 474 5.06 1.81 -24.31
N GLY A 475 4.22 0.97 -24.92
CA GLY A 475 2.79 0.90 -24.71
C GLY A 475 2.07 0.63 -26.03
N GLY A 476 0.82 0.16 -25.99
CA GLY A 476 0.08 -0.15 -27.22
C GLY A 476 0.82 -1.16 -28.11
N ASP A 477 1.00 -0.80 -29.37
CA ASP A 477 1.73 -1.49 -30.44
C ASP A 477 3.17 -1.00 -30.65
N GLU A 478 3.67 -0.12 -29.79
CA GLU A 478 4.99 0.51 -29.93
C GLU A 478 6.08 -0.24 -29.15
N PHE A 479 7.16 -0.57 -29.86
CA PHE A 479 8.38 -1.16 -29.32
C PHE A 479 9.59 -0.28 -29.65
N ALA A 480 10.66 -0.44 -28.87
CA ALA A 480 11.93 0.23 -29.14
C ALA A 480 13.09 -0.74 -28.96
N LEU A 481 14.14 -0.55 -29.75
CA LEU A 481 15.34 -1.38 -29.75
C LEU A 481 16.57 -0.50 -29.62
N VAL A 482 17.48 -0.87 -28.72
CA VAL A 482 18.83 -0.31 -28.65
C VAL A 482 19.79 -1.33 -29.23
N LEU A 483 20.57 -0.91 -30.24
CA LEU A 483 21.63 -1.71 -30.85
C LEU A 483 22.99 -1.28 -30.31
N ASP A 484 23.70 -2.23 -29.68
CA ASP A 484 24.98 -1.98 -29.01
C ASP A 484 26.01 -3.08 -29.29
N PRO A 485 27.14 -2.79 -29.95
CA PRO A 485 27.45 -1.63 -30.80
C PRO A 485 27.09 -1.88 -32.27
N VAL A 486 26.92 -0.81 -33.06
CA VAL A 486 26.81 -0.87 -34.53
C VAL A 486 28.04 -0.29 -35.21
N MET A 487 28.48 -0.89 -36.31
CA MET A 487 29.62 -0.42 -37.11
C MET A 487 29.25 0.81 -37.95
N GLY A 488 27.99 0.96 -38.31
CA GLY A 488 27.49 2.11 -39.07
C GLY A 488 26.04 1.98 -39.56
N PRO A 489 25.55 2.96 -40.33
CA PRO A 489 24.14 3.01 -40.77
C PRO A 489 23.69 1.79 -41.58
N ALA A 490 24.56 1.25 -42.44
CA ALA A 490 24.23 0.08 -43.26
C ALA A 490 23.86 -1.14 -42.41
N GLU A 491 24.60 -1.41 -41.34
CA GLU A 491 24.31 -2.54 -40.44
C GLU A 491 22.98 -2.34 -39.68
N ALA A 492 22.68 -1.12 -39.25
CA ALA A 492 21.41 -0.80 -38.61
C ALA A 492 20.22 -0.99 -39.58
N GLY A 493 20.37 -0.60 -40.86
CA GLY A 493 19.36 -0.79 -41.90
C GLY A 493 19.15 -2.26 -42.27
N ASP A 494 20.23 -3.04 -42.40
CA ASP A 494 20.15 -4.49 -42.63
C ASP A 494 19.42 -5.20 -41.49
N ARG A 495 19.72 -4.81 -40.24
CA ARG A 495 19.02 -5.33 -39.06
C ARG A 495 17.56 -4.94 -39.01
N ALA A 496 17.23 -3.70 -39.32
CA ALA A 496 15.84 -3.24 -39.38
C ALA A 496 15.05 -4.02 -40.45
N SER A 497 15.64 -4.24 -41.62
CA SER A 497 15.02 -5.03 -42.70
C SER A 497 14.72 -6.47 -42.26
N ARG A 498 15.69 -7.14 -41.61
CA ARG A 498 15.48 -8.49 -41.07
C ARG A 498 14.42 -8.52 -39.96
N LEU A 499 14.35 -7.49 -39.13
CA LEU A 499 13.31 -7.38 -38.11
C LEU A 499 11.92 -7.24 -38.74
N ILE A 500 11.76 -6.40 -39.77
CA ILE A 500 10.49 -6.29 -40.51
C ILE A 500 10.08 -7.64 -41.07
N GLU A 501 10.99 -8.34 -41.75
CA GLU A 501 10.73 -9.68 -42.31
C GLU A 501 10.31 -10.67 -41.22
N THR A 502 11.03 -10.69 -40.10
CA THR A 502 10.75 -11.61 -38.96
C THR A 502 9.41 -11.31 -38.30
N LEU A 503 9.08 -10.03 -38.15
CA LEU A 503 7.82 -9.60 -37.54
C LEU A 503 6.62 -9.78 -38.47
N SER A 504 6.84 -9.77 -39.78
CA SER A 504 5.77 -9.92 -40.79
C SER A 504 5.38 -11.37 -41.05
N VAL A 505 6.11 -12.35 -40.52
CA VAL A 505 5.72 -13.77 -40.59
C VAL A 505 4.36 -13.96 -39.89
N PRO A 506 3.41 -14.75 -40.44
CA PRO A 506 2.12 -14.98 -39.79
C PRO A 506 2.23 -15.53 -38.36
N TYR A 507 1.31 -15.14 -37.50
CA TYR A 507 1.21 -15.57 -36.10
C TYR A 507 0.04 -16.54 -35.95
N ASP A 508 0.28 -17.69 -35.31
CA ASP A 508 -0.79 -18.61 -34.92
C ASP A 508 -1.27 -18.26 -33.51
N ILE A 509 -2.50 -17.76 -33.41
CA ILE A 509 -3.14 -17.40 -32.16
C ILE A 509 -4.45 -18.18 -32.06
N GLU A 510 -4.43 -19.25 -31.25
CA GLU A 510 -5.58 -20.17 -31.05
C GLU A 510 -6.08 -20.84 -32.34
N GLY A 511 -5.17 -21.22 -33.24
CA GLY A 511 -5.53 -21.87 -34.51
C GLY A 511 -6.00 -20.88 -35.58
N ARG A 512 -5.77 -19.58 -35.37
CA ARG A 512 -6.04 -18.51 -36.33
C ARG A 512 -4.73 -17.91 -36.80
N GLU A 513 -4.61 -17.75 -38.10
CA GLU A 513 -3.45 -17.11 -38.72
C GLU A 513 -3.69 -15.60 -38.80
N VAL A 514 -2.84 -14.82 -38.13
CA VAL A 514 -2.87 -13.36 -38.10
C VAL A 514 -1.60 -12.82 -38.74
N THR A 515 -1.75 -11.96 -39.74
CA THR A 515 -0.62 -11.27 -40.39
C THR A 515 -0.64 -9.79 -40.02
N ILE A 516 0.51 -9.27 -39.61
CA ILE A 516 0.73 -7.85 -39.32
C ILE A 516 2.00 -7.38 -40.02
N GLY A 517 2.05 -6.10 -40.39
CA GLY A 517 3.29 -5.45 -40.82
C GLY A 517 4.05 -4.85 -39.64
N ALA A 518 5.25 -4.34 -39.90
CA ALA A 518 5.99 -3.51 -38.95
C ALA A 518 6.66 -2.36 -39.69
N SER A 519 6.50 -1.16 -39.15
CA SER A 519 7.20 0.05 -39.59
C SER A 519 8.26 0.43 -38.59
N LEU A 520 9.43 0.88 -39.06
CA LEU A 520 10.58 1.19 -38.20
C LEU A 520 11.18 2.56 -38.50
N GLY A 521 11.58 3.27 -37.44
CA GLY A 521 12.35 4.49 -37.52
C GLY A 521 13.70 4.35 -36.83
N ILE A 522 14.77 4.80 -37.46
CA ILE A 522 16.15 4.57 -37.03
C ILE A 522 16.86 5.91 -36.76
N ALA A 523 17.47 6.05 -35.60
CA ALA A 523 18.40 7.15 -35.29
C ALA A 523 19.74 6.60 -34.79
N ILE A 524 20.85 7.22 -35.18
CA ILE A 524 22.21 6.75 -34.92
C ILE A 524 22.98 7.78 -34.11
N ALA A 525 23.54 7.35 -32.98
CA ALA A 525 24.46 8.15 -32.19
C ALA A 525 25.90 8.07 -32.74
N PRO A 526 26.68 9.17 -32.73
CA PRO A 526 26.29 10.52 -32.29
C PRO A 526 25.71 11.40 -33.41
N LEU A 527 25.49 10.88 -34.62
CA LEU A 527 25.10 11.66 -35.81
C LEU A 527 23.74 12.36 -35.65
N ASP A 528 22.75 11.59 -35.18
CA ASP A 528 21.35 12.01 -35.06
C ASP A 528 21.01 12.44 -33.62
N GLY A 529 22.01 12.57 -32.75
CA GLY A 529 21.84 12.96 -31.35
C GLY A 529 22.86 12.30 -30.42
N ASP A 530 23.20 12.99 -29.34
CA ASP A 530 24.13 12.55 -28.29
C ASP A 530 23.45 12.26 -26.95
N THR A 531 22.14 12.52 -26.84
CA THR A 531 21.32 12.20 -25.66
C THR A 531 20.24 11.17 -25.99
N SER A 532 19.87 10.38 -24.97
CA SER A 532 18.83 9.34 -25.09
C SER A 532 17.49 9.91 -25.58
N ASP A 533 17.05 11.04 -25.03
CA ASP A 533 15.79 11.69 -25.43
C ASP A 533 15.82 12.20 -26.88
N THR A 534 16.95 12.77 -27.33
CA THR A 534 17.08 13.27 -28.71
C THR A 534 17.02 12.13 -29.72
N LEU A 535 17.73 11.03 -29.46
CA LEU A 535 17.72 9.86 -30.34
C LEU A 535 16.36 9.18 -30.41
N LEU A 536 15.69 8.99 -29.25
CA LEU A 536 14.34 8.43 -29.22
C LEU A 536 13.35 9.29 -29.98
N ARG A 537 13.40 10.62 -29.79
CA ARG A 537 12.57 11.56 -30.55
C ARG A 537 12.83 11.46 -32.04
N ASN A 538 14.09 11.45 -32.45
CA ASN A 538 14.46 11.44 -33.86
C ASN A 538 14.14 10.09 -34.54
N ALA A 539 14.28 8.97 -33.81
CA ALA A 539 13.85 7.66 -34.29
C ALA A 539 12.32 7.57 -34.44
N ASP A 540 11.55 8.13 -33.50
CA ASP A 540 10.08 8.23 -33.59
C ASP A 540 9.62 9.04 -34.82
N MET A 541 10.33 10.12 -35.13
CA MET A 541 10.04 10.93 -36.32
C MET A 541 10.32 10.19 -37.63
N ALA A 542 11.40 9.40 -37.65
CA ALA A 542 11.68 8.53 -38.78
C ALA A 542 10.61 7.43 -38.93
N LEU A 543 10.12 6.89 -37.81
CA LEU A 543 9.05 5.88 -37.79
C LEU A 543 7.74 6.46 -38.36
N TYR A 544 7.39 7.68 -37.97
CA TYR A 544 6.24 8.38 -38.53
C TYR A 544 6.36 8.52 -40.06
N ARG A 545 7.54 8.87 -40.57
CA ARG A 545 7.78 8.95 -42.02
C ARG A 545 7.67 7.60 -42.70
N ALA A 546 8.15 6.52 -42.08
CA ALA A 546 8.00 5.16 -42.59
C ALA A 546 6.51 4.78 -42.75
N LYS A 547 5.67 5.16 -41.78
CA LYS A 547 4.22 4.99 -41.88
C LYS A 547 3.58 5.82 -42.98
N ALA A 548 3.95 7.09 -43.10
CA ALA A 548 3.41 8.00 -44.12
C ALA A 548 3.74 7.55 -45.55
N ASP A 549 4.88 6.89 -45.76
CA ASP A 549 5.30 6.35 -47.06
C ASP A 549 4.64 5.00 -47.42
N GLY A 550 3.65 4.53 -46.65
CA GLY A 550 2.88 3.31 -46.93
C GLY A 550 3.07 2.16 -45.92
N GLY A 551 3.92 2.34 -44.90
CA GLY A 551 4.19 1.34 -43.87
C GLY A 551 5.03 0.15 -44.35
N GLY A 552 5.31 -0.81 -43.47
CA GLY A 552 6.08 -2.02 -43.79
C GLY A 552 7.54 -1.79 -44.19
N ALA A 553 8.11 -0.63 -43.83
CA ALA A 553 9.46 -0.23 -44.20
C ALA A 553 10.20 0.41 -43.03
N HIS A 554 11.52 0.57 -43.17
CA HIS A 554 12.32 1.36 -42.23
C HIS A 554 12.77 2.69 -42.86
N ARG A 555 12.87 3.73 -42.05
CA ARG A 555 13.48 5.01 -42.44
C ARG A 555 14.54 5.44 -41.42
N PHE A 556 15.60 6.05 -41.91
CA PHE A 556 16.56 6.76 -41.06
C PHE A 556 16.05 8.16 -40.77
N PHE A 557 16.41 8.71 -39.62
CA PHE A 557 16.17 10.10 -39.32
C PHE A 557 16.94 10.99 -40.30
N GLU A 558 16.23 11.93 -40.92
CA GLU A 558 16.82 13.02 -41.69
C GLU A 558 16.33 14.34 -41.11
N MET A 559 17.21 15.36 -41.03
CA MET A 559 16.85 16.67 -40.48
C MET A 559 15.64 17.31 -41.18
N GLU A 560 15.42 17.02 -42.46
CA GLU A 560 14.26 17.52 -43.22
C GLU A 560 12.93 16.95 -42.68
N MET A 561 12.95 15.78 -42.04
CA MET A 561 11.76 15.19 -41.40
C MET A 561 11.28 16.03 -40.20
N ASP A 562 12.19 16.61 -39.43
CA ASP A 562 11.82 17.52 -38.32
C ASP A 562 11.20 18.80 -38.80
N ARG A 563 11.76 19.35 -39.87
CA ARG A 563 11.18 20.52 -40.53
C ARG A 563 9.78 20.23 -41.09
N GLN A 564 9.58 19.07 -41.73
CA GLN A 564 8.26 18.67 -42.26
C GLN A 564 7.22 18.44 -41.16
N ALA A 565 7.59 17.76 -40.07
CA ALA A 565 6.70 17.52 -38.94
C ALA A 565 6.27 18.83 -38.26
N GLN A 566 7.20 19.78 -38.08
CA GLN A 566 6.89 21.11 -37.55
C GLN A 566 6.01 21.92 -38.52
N ALA A 567 6.31 21.90 -39.82
CA ALA A 567 5.51 22.57 -40.84
C ALA A 567 4.07 22.03 -40.89
N ARG A 568 3.90 20.72 -40.72
CA ARG A 568 2.59 20.05 -40.64
C ARG A 568 1.80 20.48 -39.41
N ARG A 569 2.41 20.49 -38.22
CA ARG A 569 1.74 20.98 -36.99
C ARG A 569 1.33 22.44 -37.10
N ALA A 570 2.17 23.28 -37.70
CA ALA A 570 1.79 24.66 -37.97
C ALA A 570 0.56 24.72 -38.90
N LEU A 571 0.57 23.92 -39.98
CA LEU A 571 -0.55 23.84 -40.91
C LEU A 571 -1.85 23.34 -40.26
N GLU A 572 -1.78 22.41 -39.29
CA GLU A 572 -2.94 21.95 -38.52
C GLU A 572 -3.60 23.08 -37.72
N VAL A 573 -2.77 23.90 -37.05
CA VAL A 573 -3.24 25.06 -36.28
C VAL A 573 -3.86 26.10 -37.22
N ASP A 574 -3.16 26.41 -38.30
CA ASP A 574 -3.60 27.39 -39.30
C ASP A 574 -4.91 26.97 -39.96
N LEU A 575 -5.09 25.67 -40.28
CA LEU A 575 -6.29 25.17 -40.95
C LEU A 575 -7.53 25.22 -40.04
N ARG A 576 -7.37 24.97 -38.73
CA ARG A 576 -8.45 25.15 -37.75
C ARG A 576 -8.90 26.59 -37.66
N LEU A 577 -7.95 27.53 -37.68
CA LEU A 577 -8.23 28.95 -37.68
C LEU A 577 -8.93 29.38 -38.97
N ALA A 578 -8.41 28.97 -40.13
CA ALA A 578 -8.96 29.27 -41.44
C ALA A 578 -10.42 28.82 -41.61
N MET A 579 -10.77 27.63 -41.10
CA MET A 579 -12.15 27.15 -41.10
C MET A 579 -13.07 27.99 -40.20
N ALA A 580 -12.56 28.47 -39.06
CA ALA A 580 -13.33 29.31 -38.14
C ALA A 580 -13.47 30.76 -38.63
N SER A 581 -12.47 31.30 -39.33
CA SER A 581 -12.47 32.66 -39.90
C SER A 581 -13.10 32.76 -41.28
N GLY A 582 -13.40 31.62 -41.94
CA GLY A 582 -14.00 31.59 -43.27
C GLY A 582 -13.02 31.96 -44.38
N GLU A 583 -11.75 31.60 -44.23
CA GLU A 583 -10.68 31.91 -45.21
C GLU A 583 -10.67 30.96 -46.42
N LEU A 584 -11.37 29.83 -46.36
CA LEU A 584 -11.46 28.89 -47.47
C LEU A 584 -12.38 29.43 -48.58
N GLU A 585 -12.01 29.19 -49.83
CA GLU A 585 -12.78 29.60 -51.01
C GLU A 585 -12.95 28.43 -52.00
N LEU A 586 -13.89 28.57 -52.93
CA LEU A 586 -14.11 27.62 -54.02
C LEU A 586 -13.77 28.24 -55.37
N HIS A 587 -12.94 27.52 -56.12
CA HIS A 587 -12.73 27.79 -57.54
C HIS A 587 -13.41 26.70 -58.36
N TYR A 588 -13.81 27.04 -59.57
CA TYR A 588 -14.58 26.18 -60.46
C TYR A 588 -13.82 25.97 -61.77
N GLN A 589 -13.61 24.72 -62.16
CA GLN A 589 -12.97 24.37 -63.42
C GLN A 589 -14.00 23.79 -64.41
N PRO A 590 -14.07 24.27 -65.66
CA PRO A 590 -15.08 23.81 -66.61
C PRO A 590 -14.80 22.42 -67.17
N LEU A 591 -15.86 21.61 -67.30
CA LEU A 591 -15.90 20.37 -68.06
C LEU A 591 -16.65 20.63 -69.38
N VAL A 592 -15.98 20.36 -70.50
CA VAL A 592 -16.50 20.62 -71.84
C VAL A 592 -16.93 19.31 -72.50
N ASN A 593 -18.16 19.26 -72.98
CA ASN A 593 -18.65 18.11 -73.74
C ASN A 593 -18.10 18.17 -75.17
N LEU A 594 -17.47 17.09 -75.63
CA LEU A 594 -16.77 17.06 -76.91
C LEU A 594 -17.70 17.08 -78.12
N ALA A 595 -18.90 16.51 -78.01
CA ALA A 595 -19.88 16.45 -79.08
C ALA A 595 -20.67 17.76 -79.22
N ALA A 596 -21.04 18.38 -78.09
CA ALA A 596 -21.80 19.61 -78.05
C ALA A 596 -20.94 20.88 -78.05
N ASP A 597 -19.61 20.74 -77.90
CA ASP A 597 -18.61 21.81 -77.84
C ASP A 597 -18.97 22.94 -76.86
N ARG A 598 -19.58 22.57 -75.72
CA ARG A 598 -20.10 23.49 -74.71
C ARG A 598 -19.77 23.01 -73.30
N ILE A 599 -19.73 23.93 -72.35
CA ILE A 599 -19.58 23.61 -70.92
C ILE A 599 -20.85 22.91 -70.44
N THR A 600 -20.67 21.80 -69.73
CA THR A 600 -21.79 21.00 -69.17
C THR A 600 -21.74 20.85 -67.66
N SER A 601 -20.56 20.99 -67.07
CA SER A 601 -20.35 20.95 -65.61
C SER A 601 -19.19 21.85 -65.22
N PHE A 602 -19.15 22.24 -63.96
CA PHE A 602 -17.96 22.77 -63.31
C PHE A 602 -17.57 21.88 -62.13
N GLU A 603 -16.28 21.57 -61.99
CA GLU A 603 -15.75 20.94 -60.78
C GLU A 603 -15.41 22.01 -59.74
N ALA A 604 -15.95 21.85 -58.53
CA ALA A 604 -15.68 22.69 -57.39
C ALA A 604 -14.39 22.23 -56.68
N LEU A 605 -13.37 23.07 -56.74
CA LEU A 605 -12.05 22.81 -56.22
C LEU A 605 -11.76 23.73 -55.03
N LEU A 606 -11.51 23.12 -53.88
CA LEU A 606 -11.22 23.84 -52.64
C LEU A 606 -9.89 24.59 -52.73
N ARG A 607 -9.87 25.79 -52.17
CA ARG A 607 -8.78 26.74 -52.28
C ARG A 607 -8.56 27.41 -50.93
N TRP A 608 -7.30 27.51 -50.51
CA TRP A 608 -6.94 28.11 -49.23
C TRP A 608 -5.94 29.26 -49.44
N PRO A 609 -6.42 30.51 -49.51
CA PRO A 609 -5.58 31.68 -49.44
C PRO A 609 -5.11 31.90 -48.00
N HIS A 610 -3.82 31.68 -47.75
CA HIS A 610 -3.18 31.89 -46.45
C HIS A 610 -2.40 33.20 -46.43
N ALA A 611 -2.57 34.00 -45.37
CA ALA A 611 -2.00 35.35 -45.27
C ALA A 611 -0.47 35.39 -45.46
N GLU A 612 0.26 34.41 -44.90
CA GLU A 612 1.72 34.36 -44.96
C GLU A 612 2.26 33.43 -46.07
N ARG A 613 1.50 32.39 -46.44
CA ARG A 613 1.97 31.33 -47.35
C ARG A 613 1.46 31.52 -48.79
N GLY A 614 0.58 32.50 -49.01
CA GLY A 614 -0.13 32.62 -50.27
C GLY A 614 -1.09 31.47 -50.47
N MET A 615 -1.20 30.96 -51.69
CA MET A 615 -2.13 29.89 -52.00
C MET A 615 -1.60 28.52 -51.58
N VAL A 616 -2.18 27.92 -50.55
CA VAL A 616 -1.77 26.59 -50.07
C VAL A 616 -2.38 25.52 -50.97
N SER A 617 -1.57 24.54 -51.40
CA SER A 617 -2.00 23.48 -52.31
C SER A 617 -2.99 22.53 -51.62
N PRO A 618 -4.10 22.13 -52.28
CA PRO A 618 -4.99 21.07 -51.79
C PRO A 618 -4.26 19.77 -51.43
N GLU A 619 -3.23 19.40 -52.20
CA GLU A 619 -2.39 18.22 -51.93
C GLU A 619 -1.64 18.32 -50.58
N GLU A 620 -1.44 19.53 -50.04
CA GLU A 620 -0.75 19.77 -48.76
C GLU A 620 -1.73 19.75 -47.58
N PHE A 621 -2.89 20.43 -47.69
CA PHE A 621 -3.77 20.62 -46.53
C PHE A 621 -4.94 19.63 -46.44
N ILE A 622 -5.37 19.00 -47.54
CA ILE A 622 -6.46 17.99 -47.49
C ILE A 622 -6.07 16.78 -46.65
N PRO A 623 -4.87 16.17 -46.81
CA PRO A 623 -4.46 15.04 -45.94
C PRO A 623 -4.42 15.44 -44.46
N VAL A 624 -3.99 16.67 -44.18
CA VAL A 624 -4.00 17.21 -42.82
C VAL A 624 -5.44 17.36 -42.29
N ALA A 625 -6.36 17.87 -43.12
CA ALA A 625 -7.77 18.00 -42.77
C ALA A 625 -8.44 16.64 -42.47
N GLU A 626 -8.08 15.60 -43.21
CA GLU A 626 -8.57 14.23 -43.01
C GLU A 626 -8.08 13.68 -41.67
N ASP A 627 -6.79 13.77 -41.40
CA ASP A 627 -6.16 13.21 -40.19
C ASP A 627 -6.69 13.86 -38.90
N ILE A 628 -6.95 15.17 -38.92
CA ILE A 628 -7.51 15.89 -37.76
C ILE A 628 -9.05 15.92 -37.74
N GLY A 629 -9.71 15.29 -38.73
CA GLY A 629 -11.17 15.19 -38.84
C GLY A 629 -11.89 16.47 -39.28
N LEU A 630 -11.17 17.52 -39.69
CA LEU A 630 -11.76 18.75 -40.24
C LEU A 630 -12.33 18.58 -41.65
N ILE A 631 -11.98 17.51 -42.37
CA ILE A 631 -12.50 17.27 -43.71
C ILE A 631 -14.03 17.14 -43.75
N VAL A 632 -14.66 16.66 -42.67
CA VAL A 632 -16.12 16.54 -42.57
C VAL A 632 -16.78 17.93 -42.55
N PRO A 633 -16.49 18.83 -41.59
CA PRO A 633 -17.09 20.16 -41.60
C PRO A 633 -16.68 21.01 -42.82
N ILE A 634 -15.46 20.85 -43.35
CA ILE A 634 -15.04 21.51 -44.60
C ILE A 634 -15.91 21.02 -45.76
N GLY A 635 -16.06 19.72 -45.94
CA GLY A 635 -16.85 19.17 -47.04
C GLY A 635 -18.34 19.52 -46.96
N GLU A 636 -18.92 19.62 -45.76
CA GLU A 636 -20.28 20.15 -45.60
C GLU A 636 -20.40 21.61 -46.05
N TRP A 637 -19.40 22.44 -45.76
CA TRP A 637 -19.34 23.81 -46.24
C TRP A 637 -19.17 23.87 -47.77
N VAL A 638 -18.27 23.05 -48.34
CA VAL A 638 -18.08 22.94 -49.79
C VAL A 638 -19.38 22.58 -50.49
N LEU A 639 -20.10 21.56 -50.02
CA LEU A 639 -21.38 21.13 -50.60
C LEU A 639 -22.41 22.27 -50.60
N ARG A 640 -22.57 22.98 -49.48
CA ARG A 640 -23.52 24.09 -49.38
C ARG A 640 -23.16 25.23 -50.34
N THR A 641 -21.89 25.65 -50.36
CA THR A 641 -21.43 26.75 -51.21
C THR A 641 -21.51 26.39 -52.69
N ALA A 642 -21.03 25.21 -53.08
CA ALA A 642 -21.09 24.74 -54.47
C ALA A 642 -22.53 24.61 -54.98
N CYS A 643 -23.45 24.10 -54.15
CA CYS A 643 -24.86 24.01 -54.52
C CYS A 643 -25.51 25.39 -54.66
N ALA A 644 -25.17 26.34 -53.78
CA ALA A 644 -25.68 27.72 -53.84
C ALA A 644 -25.17 28.46 -55.09
N ASP A 645 -23.89 28.34 -55.40
CA ASP A 645 -23.30 28.94 -56.60
C ASP A 645 -23.94 28.33 -57.86
N ALA A 646 -24.06 27.00 -57.92
CA ALA A 646 -24.63 26.29 -59.07
C ALA A 646 -26.11 26.62 -59.33
N ALA A 647 -26.88 26.95 -58.28
CA ALA A 647 -28.26 27.37 -58.42
C ALA A 647 -28.40 28.66 -59.25
N THR A 648 -27.35 29.49 -59.33
CA THR A 648 -27.32 30.73 -60.14
C THR A 648 -26.97 30.50 -61.61
N TRP A 649 -26.48 29.30 -61.96
CA TRP A 649 -26.05 28.97 -63.33
C TRP A 649 -27.24 28.51 -64.21
N PRO A 650 -27.08 28.47 -65.55
CA PRO A 650 -28.08 27.90 -66.44
C PRO A 650 -28.50 26.48 -66.03
N SER A 651 -29.77 26.14 -66.24
CA SER A 651 -30.40 24.92 -65.70
C SER A 651 -29.78 23.61 -66.18
N ASP A 652 -29.03 23.65 -67.28
CA ASP A 652 -28.37 22.52 -67.91
C ASP A 652 -26.89 22.36 -67.52
N VAL A 653 -26.35 23.28 -66.71
CA VAL A 653 -24.98 23.22 -66.21
C VAL A 653 -24.97 22.59 -64.82
N LYS A 654 -24.11 21.59 -64.62
CA LYS A 654 -23.98 20.85 -63.35
C LYS A 654 -22.82 21.38 -62.50
N VAL A 655 -22.76 20.94 -61.25
CA VAL A 655 -21.60 21.12 -60.36
C VAL A 655 -21.13 19.78 -59.84
N ALA A 656 -19.83 19.53 -59.93
CA ALA A 656 -19.17 18.36 -59.38
C ALA A 656 -18.43 18.72 -58.08
N VAL A 657 -18.57 17.89 -57.04
CA VAL A 657 -17.95 18.09 -55.72
C VAL A 657 -17.25 16.81 -55.30
N ASN A 658 -15.97 16.92 -54.98
CA ASN A 658 -15.15 15.84 -54.46
C ASN A 658 -15.51 15.49 -53.01
N LEU A 659 -15.60 14.19 -52.72
CA LEU A 659 -15.74 13.67 -51.36
C LEU A 659 -14.55 12.80 -50.97
N SER A 660 -13.99 13.10 -49.80
CA SER A 660 -12.95 12.30 -49.17
C SER A 660 -13.50 10.96 -48.65
N PRO A 661 -12.69 9.88 -48.67
CA PRO A 661 -13.04 8.62 -48.01
C PRO A 661 -13.38 8.77 -46.52
N ALA A 662 -12.76 9.72 -45.82
CA ALA A 662 -13.04 9.98 -44.41
C ALA A 662 -14.46 10.50 -44.17
N GLN A 663 -15.07 11.16 -45.16
CA GLN A 663 -16.46 11.64 -45.06
C GLN A 663 -17.48 10.51 -45.17
N PHE A 664 -17.16 9.41 -45.85
CA PHE A 664 -18.03 8.23 -45.93
C PHE A 664 -18.19 7.50 -44.59
N LYS A 665 -17.22 7.65 -43.68
CA LYS A 665 -17.31 7.15 -42.30
C LYS A 665 -18.30 7.96 -41.46
N SER A 666 -18.63 9.19 -41.87
CA SER A 666 -19.59 10.04 -41.18
C SER A 666 -21.02 9.63 -41.52
N ARG A 667 -21.81 9.30 -40.50
CA ARG A 667 -23.25 9.02 -40.66
C ARG A 667 -24.05 10.22 -41.14
N ASN A 668 -23.46 11.43 -41.15
CA ASN A 668 -24.13 12.67 -41.50
C ASN A 668 -24.00 13.06 -42.97
N LEU A 669 -23.31 12.28 -43.82
CA LEU A 669 -23.08 12.64 -45.22
C LEU A 669 -24.39 12.81 -46.01
N VAL A 670 -25.29 11.83 -45.97
CA VAL A 670 -26.58 11.90 -46.69
C VAL A 670 -27.44 13.07 -46.19
N PRO A 671 -27.64 13.27 -44.87
CA PRO A 671 -28.28 14.48 -44.34
C PRO A 671 -27.63 15.80 -44.80
N ALA A 672 -26.30 15.87 -44.88
CA ALA A 672 -25.59 17.07 -45.31
C ALA A 672 -25.89 17.41 -46.77
N VAL A 673 -25.90 16.41 -47.67
CA VAL A 673 -26.26 16.60 -49.09
C VAL A 673 -27.72 17.03 -49.23
N MET A 674 -28.64 16.37 -48.51
CA MET A 674 -30.05 16.76 -48.49
C MET A 674 -30.23 18.21 -48.04
N SER A 675 -29.51 18.61 -46.99
CA SER A 675 -29.53 19.97 -46.47
C SER A 675 -29.00 20.97 -47.50
N ALA A 676 -27.87 20.69 -48.15
CA ALA A 676 -27.29 21.57 -49.16
C ALA A 676 -28.25 21.81 -50.34
N LEU A 677 -28.85 20.75 -50.88
CA LEU A 677 -29.84 20.84 -51.96
C LEU A 677 -31.10 21.61 -51.54
N ALA A 678 -31.61 21.34 -50.34
CA ALA A 678 -32.80 22.02 -49.82
C ALA A 678 -32.58 23.52 -49.60
N HIS A 679 -31.38 23.91 -49.13
CA HIS A 679 -31.05 25.33 -48.90
C HIS A 679 -30.77 26.09 -50.19
N SER A 680 -30.12 25.48 -51.19
CA SER A 680 -29.82 26.15 -52.45
C SER A 680 -30.98 26.15 -53.44
N GLY A 681 -31.90 25.19 -53.34
CA GLY A 681 -32.93 24.95 -54.35
C GLY A 681 -32.41 24.32 -55.64
N LEU A 682 -31.17 23.82 -55.65
CA LEU A 682 -30.58 23.14 -56.80
C LEU A 682 -31.28 21.79 -57.03
N SER A 683 -31.64 21.51 -58.29
CA SER A 683 -32.16 20.18 -58.65
C SER A 683 -31.11 19.11 -58.40
N ALA A 684 -31.48 18.00 -57.76
CA ALA A 684 -30.54 16.97 -57.32
C ALA A 684 -29.70 16.40 -58.48
N ASP A 685 -30.27 16.27 -59.67
CA ASP A 685 -29.60 15.74 -60.87
C ASP A 685 -28.50 16.66 -61.44
N ARG A 686 -28.43 17.91 -60.95
CA ARG A 686 -27.37 18.88 -61.25
C ARG A 686 -26.17 18.79 -60.29
N LEU A 687 -26.31 18.10 -59.17
CA LEU A 687 -25.20 17.81 -58.26
C LEU A 687 -24.57 16.48 -58.65
N GLU A 688 -23.28 16.52 -58.94
CA GLU A 688 -22.43 15.36 -59.18
C GLU A 688 -21.45 15.21 -58.01
N ILE A 689 -21.40 14.01 -57.43
CA ILE A 689 -20.49 13.68 -56.34
C ILE A 689 -19.36 12.84 -56.93
N GLU A 690 -18.13 13.31 -56.75
CA GLU A 690 -16.92 12.64 -57.20
C GLU A 690 -16.31 11.86 -56.04
N ILE A 691 -15.99 10.59 -56.28
CA ILE A 691 -15.36 9.70 -55.30
C ILE A 691 -14.18 9.00 -55.94
N THR A 692 -13.08 8.86 -55.20
CA THR A 692 -11.94 8.07 -55.65
C THR A 692 -12.22 6.57 -55.53
N GLU A 693 -11.46 5.75 -56.26
CA GLU A 693 -11.57 4.29 -56.22
C GLU A 693 -11.37 3.72 -54.80
N SER A 694 -10.56 4.37 -53.97
CA SER A 694 -10.26 3.96 -52.59
C SER A 694 -11.49 3.85 -51.69
N VAL A 695 -12.54 4.65 -51.96
CA VAL A 695 -13.81 4.62 -51.21
C VAL A 695 -14.50 3.26 -51.36
N LEU A 696 -14.33 2.59 -52.50
CA LEU A 696 -14.94 1.29 -52.79
C LEU A 696 -14.15 0.12 -52.18
N LEU A 697 -12.84 0.31 -51.98
CA LEU A 697 -11.96 -0.69 -51.35
C LEU A 697 -12.16 -0.77 -49.83
N ALA A 698 -12.55 0.34 -49.19
CA ALA A 698 -12.82 0.40 -47.76
C ALA A 698 -14.29 0.09 -47.43
N GLU A 699 -14.56 -0.77 -46.45
CA GLU A 699 -15.90 -0.99 -45.83
C GLU A 699 -17.06 -1.11 -46.85
N THR A 700 -16.89 -2.02 -47.82
CA THR A 700 -17.62 -2.05 -49.10
C THR A 700 -19.15 -2.02 -48.97
N ASP A 701 -19.76 -2.76 -48.04
CA ASP A 701 -21.23 -2.84 -47.93
C ASP A 701 -21.86 -1.53 -47.43
N THR A 702 -21.24 -0.88 -46.43
CA THR A 702 -21.74 0.38 -45.86
C THR A 702 -21.58 1.54 -46.84
N ASN A 703 -20.44 1.59 -47.55
CA ASN A 703 -20.19 2.63 -48.54
C ASN A 703 -21.12 2.48 -49.75
N LEU A 704 -21.35 1.26 -50.23
CA LEU A 704 -22.32 0.99 -51.29
C LEU A 704 -23.75 1.39 -50.90
N GLN A 705 -24.17 1.12 -49.66
CA GLN A 705 -25.48 1.58 -49.16
C GLN A 705 -25.58 3.11 -49.17
N THR A 706 -24.55 3.81 -48.71
CA THR A 706 -24.49 5.28 -48.73
C THR A 706 -24.57 5.82 -50.16
N LEU A 707 -23.84 5.22 -51.11
CA LEU A 707 -23.91 5.60 -52.53
C LEU A 707 -25.31 5.38 -53.12
N HIS A 708 -25.97 4.27 -52.78
CA HIS A 708 -27.36 4.03 -53.18
C HIS A 708 -28.33 5.04 -52.58
N GLN A 709 -28.14 5.45 -51.31
CA GLN A 709 -28.95 6.47 -50.67
C GLN A 709 -28.77 7.84 -51.33
N LEU A 710 -27.52 8.25 -51.60
CA LEU A 710 -27.21 9.49 -52.31
C LEU A 710 -27.89 9.50 -53.67
N ARG A 711 -27.71 8.44 -54.47
CA ARG A 711 -28.38 8.33 -55.76
C ARG A 711 -29.91 8.29 -55.64
N GLY A 712 -30.45 7.71 -54.57
CA GLY A 712 -31.88 7.74 -54.26
C GLY A 712 -32.45 9.15 -54.07
N LEU A 713 -31.61 10.15 -53.74
CA LEU A 713 -31.98 11.56 -53.72
C LEU A 713 -32.04 12.19 -55.13
N GLY A 714 -31.47 11.52 -56.13
CA GLY A 714 -31.37 12.00 -57.51
C GLY A 714 -30.01 12.60 -57.88
N VAL A 715 -29.02 12.58 -56.97
CA VAL A 715 -27.66 13.07 -57.29
C VAL A 715 -26.92 12.08 -58.19
N ARG A 716 -26.01 12.60 -59.00
CA ARG A 716 -25.15 11.79 -59.87
C ARG A 716 -23.87 11.40 -59.14
N ILE A 717 -23.37 10.20 -59.42
CA ILE A 717 -22.11 9.71 -58.84
C ILE A 717 -21.09 9.49 -59.96
N SER A 718 -19.93 10.12 -59.81
CA SER A 718 -18.78 10.01 -60.70
C SER A 718 -17.62 9.34 -59.97
N MET A 719 -16.89 8.48 -60.68
CA MET A 719 -15.67 7.85 -60.18
C MET A 719 -14.45 8.62 -60.66
N ASP A 720 -13.63 9.08 -59.71
CA ASP A 720 -12.42 9.86 -59.93
C ASP A 720 -11.15 9.00 -59.93
N ASP A 721 -10.08 9.52 -60.54
CA ASP A 721 -8.75 8.89 -60.63
C ASP A 721 -8.72 7.44 -61.20
N PHE A 722 -9.64 7.11 -62.12
CA PHE A 722 -9.81 5.72 -62.57
C PHE A 722 -8.58 5.19 -63.35
N GLY A 723 -8.07 4.03 -62.94
CA GLY A 723 -6.98 3.31 -63.60
C GLY A 723 -5.60 3.43 -62.95
N THR A 724 -5.44 4.24 -61.90
CA THR A 724 -4.18 4.39 -61.14
C THR A 724 -4.05 3.41 -59.97
N GLY A 725 -5.14 2.73 -59.59
CA GLY A 725 -5.25 1.82 -58.45
C GLY A 725 -5.57 0.35 -58.79
N TYR A 726 -6.06 -0.39 -57.79
CA TYR A 726 -6.45 -1.82 -57.91
C TYR A 726 -7.85 -1.97 -58.51
N SER A 727 -8.05 -1.51 -59.75
CA SER A 727 -9.39 -1.46 -60.34
C SER A 727 -9.99 -2.86 -60.51
N SER A 728 -10.89 -3.23 -59.60
CA SER A 728 -11.70 -4.43 -59.77
C SER A 728 -12.92 -4.08 -60.60
N LEU A 729 -12.96 -4.54 -61.86
CA LEU A 729 -14.13 -4.50 -62.74
C LEU A 729 -15.43 -4.98 -62.06
N SER A 730 -15.31 -5.75 -60.99
CA SER A 730 -16.43 -6.17 -60.15
C SER A 730 -17.21 -5.01 -59.51
N TYR A 731 -16.55 -3.89 -59.16
CA TYR A 731 -17.21 -2.74 -58.52
C TYR A 731 -18.02 -1.88 -59.48
N LEU A 732 -17.52 -1.71 -60.70
CA LEU A 732 -18.29 -1.08 -61.79
C LEU A 732 -19.57 -1.87 -62.11
N ARG A 733 -19.60 -3.16 -61.77
CA ARG A 733 -20.81 -4.00 -61.87
C ARG A 733 -21.71 -3.90 -60.64
N SER A 734 -21.16 -3.66 -59.45
CA SER A 734 -21.95 -3.62 -58.20
C SER A 734 -22.69 -2.31 -57.98
N PHE A 735 -22.17 -1.20 -58.50
CA PHE A 735 -22.81 0.11 -58.40
C PHE A 735 -22.91 0.79 -59.78
N PRO A 736 -24.06 1.38 -60.16
CA PRO A 736 -24.22 1.92 -61.50
C PRO A 736 -23.80 3.39 -61.53
N PHE A 737 -22.52 3.66 -61.82
CA PHE A 737 -21.95 5.01 -61.93
C PHE A 737 -22.51 5.78 -63.13
N ASP A 738 -22.59 7.11 -63.00
CA ASP A 738 -23.04 7.99 -64.09
C ASP A 738 -21.87 8.46 -64.97
N LYS A 739 -20.66 8.54 -64.38
CA LYS A 739 -19.44 9.02 -65.04
C LYS A 739 -18.18 8.37 -64.48
N ILE A 740 -17.14 8.25 -65.31
CA ILE A 740 -15.77 7.87 -64.96
C ILE A 740 -14.81 8.96 -65.43
N LYS A 741 -13.93 9.43 -64.54
CA LYS A 741 -12.86 10.39 -64.84
C LYS A 741 -11.55 9.63 -65.03
N ILE A 742 -10.88 9.88 -66.15
CA ILE A 742 -9.60 9.28 -66.54
C ILE A 742 -8.50 10.20 -66.02
N ASP A 743 -7.66 9.65 -65.14
CA ASP A 743 -6.60 10.40 -64.47
C ASP A 743 -5.62 11.06 -65.46
N ARG A 744 -5.13 12.25 -65.07
CA ARG A 744 -4.21 13.07 -65.86
C ARG A 744 -2.92 12.35 -66.24
N SER A 745 -2.46 11.35 -65.48
CA SER A 745 -1.21 10.63 -65.78
C SER A 745 -1.27 9.88 -67.11
N PHE A 746 -2.47 9.44 -67.53
CA PHE A 746 -2.67 8.80 -68.83
C PHE A 746 -2.83 9.81 -69.98
N ILE A 747 -3.16 11.07 -69.66
CA ILE A 747 -3.40 12.12 -70.64
C ILE A 747 -2.13 12.91 -70.96
N ARG A 748 -1.28 13.18 -69.96
CA ARG A 748 -0.08 14.00 -70.07
C ARG A 748 0.83 13.59 -71.23
N ASP A 749 1.02 12.29 -71.43
CA ASP A 749 1.97 11.75 -72.41
C ASP A 749 1.31 11.43 -73.78
N LEU A 750 0.04 11.82 -73.99
CA LEU A 750 -0.63 11.73 -75.29
C LEU A 750 -0.16 12.83 -76.26
N PRO A 751 -0.06 12.55 -77.57
CA PRO A 751 -0.26 11.26 -78.26
C PRO A 751 1.03 10.42 -78.35
N GLY A 752 2.12 10.80 -77.67
CA GLY A 752 3.46 10.24 -77.89
C GLY A 752 3.67 8.81 -77.37
N ARG A 753 2.83 8.35 -76.44
CA ARG A 753 2.96 7.03 -75.78
C ARG A 753 1.81 6.08 -76.16
N ALA A 754 2.16 4.96 -76.80
CA ALA A 754 1.19 3.97 -77.28
C ALA A 754 0.47 3.20 -76.15
N ASP A 755 1.14 3.02 -75.01
CA ASP A 755 0.57 2.47 -73.77
C ASP A 755 -0.55 3.35 -73.21
N CYS A 756 -0.31 4.67 -73.12
CA CYS A 756 -1.33 5.63 -72.69
C CYS A 756 -2.57 5.63 -73.59
N ILE A 757 -2.37 5.62 -74.92
CA ILE A 757 -3.48 5.52 -75.90
C ILE A 757 -4.29 4.24 -75.69
N ALA A 758 -3.62 3.10 -75.51
CA ALA A 758 -4.29 1.82 -75.33
C ALA A 758 -5.16 1.79 -74.05
N ILE A 759 -4.67 2.38 -72.96
CA ILE A 759 -5.41 2.47 -71.68
C ILE A 759 -6.65 3.36 -71.86
N VAL A 760 -6.48 4.56 -72.42
CA VAL A 760 -7.60 5.50 -72.65
C VAL A 760 -8.66 4.88 -73.56
N ARG A 761 -8.25 4.16 -74.61
CA ARG A 761 -9.14 3.42 -75.51
C ARG A 761 -9.90 2.32 -74.77
N ALA A 762 -9.22 1.56 -73.91
CA ALA A 762 -9.84 0.48 -73.15
C ALA A 762 -10.87 1.02 -72.15
N ILE A 763 -10.55 2.08 -71.42
CA ILE A 763 -11.46 2.72 -70.46
C ILE A 763 -12.67 3.30 -71.20
N SER A 764 -12.43 4.03 -72.30
CA SER A 764 -13.51 4.65 -73.09
C SER A 764 -14.45 3.60 -73.70
N GLY A 765 -13.91 2.52 -74.28
CA GLY A 765 -14.72 1.42 -74.83
C GLY A 765 -15.52 0.65 -73.77
N MET A 766 -14.96 0.48 -72.57
CA MET A 766 -15.65 -0.14 -71.44
C MET A 766 -16.81 0.73 -70.94
N ALA A 767 -16.55 2.02 -70.71
CA ALA A 767 -17.56 2.97 -70.25
C ALA A 767 -18.71 3.06 -71.26
N GLN A 768 -18.40 3.11 -72.56
CA GLN A 768 -19.41 3.09 -73.63
C GLN A 768 -20.27 1.81 -73.58
N SER A 769 -19.66 0.64 -73.35
CA SER A 769 -20.39 -0.64 -73.23
C SER A 769 -21.32 -0.69 -72.02
N LEU A 770 -20.98 0.04 -70.95
CA LEU A 770 -21.78 0.16 -69.73
C LEU A 770 -22.72 1.37 -69.73
N SER A 771 -22.76 2.16 -70.82
CA SER A 771 -23.50 3.42 -70.92
C SER A 771 -23.12 4.45 -69.84
N ILE A 772 -21.84 4.50 -69.47
CA ILE A 772 -21.25 5.43 -68.50
C ILE A 772 -20.51 6.54 -69.27
N ALA A 773 -20.68 7.81 -68.87
CA ALA A 773 -19.96 8.92 -69.49
C ALA A 773 -18.48 8.92 -69.07
N THR A 774 -17.59 9.44 -69.93
CA THR A 774 -16.15 9.56 -69.64
C THR A 774 -15.68 11.00 -69.66
N THR A 775 -14.89 11.37 -68.68
CA THR A 775 -14.18 12.66 -68.64
C THR A 775 -12.69 12.41 -68.65
N ALA A 776 -11.94 13.05 -69.55
CA ALA A 776 -10.48 12.99 -69.52
C ALA A 776 -9.90 14.26 -68.88
N GLU A 777 -9.03 14.08 -67.89
CA GLU A 777 -8.46 15.17 -67.10
C GLU A 777 -7.07 15.61 -67.56
N GLY A 778 -6.71 16.86 -67.26
CA GLY A 778 -5.37 17.37 -67.57
C GLY A 778 -5.12 17.59 -69.07
N VAL A 779 -6.15 17.92 -69.85
CA VAL A 779 -5.99 18.28 -71.26
C VAL A 779 -5.38 19.68 -71.39
N GLU A 780 -4.15 19.74 -71.89
CA GLU A 780 -3.36 20.96 -72.03
C GLU A 780 -3.14 21.38 -73.49
N THR A 781 -3.11 20.43 -74.42
CA THR A 781 -2.81 20.69 -75.83
C THR A 781 -3.94 20.28 -76.79
N ARG A 782 -3.93 20.83 -78.00
CA ARG A 782 -4.95 20.51 -79.01
C ARG A 782 -4.78 19.09 -79.54
N GLU A 783 -3.55 18.60 -79.63
CA GLU A 783 -3.22 17.25 -80.04
C GLU A 783 -3.79 16.21 -79.07
N GLN A 784 -3.71 16.47 -77.76
CA GLN A 784 -4.36 15.63 -76.73
C GLN A 784 -5.87 15.61 -76.93
N LEU A 785 -6.49 16.78 -77.14
CA LEU A 785 -7.93 16.90 -77.36
C LEU A 785 -8.40 16.12 -78.60
N ASP A 786 -7.69 16.25 -79.72
CA ASP A 786 -8.04 15.58 -80.96
C ASP A 786 -7.88 14.05 -80.83
N GLN A 787 -6.85 13.58 -80.11
CA GLN A 787 -6.71 12.17 -79.77
C GLN A 787 -7.88 11.66 -78.92
N LEU A 788 -8.28 12.39 -77.88
CA LEU A 788 -9.39 12.00 -77.00
C LEU A 788 -10.74 11.96 -77.72
N ARG A 789 -10.95 12.86 -78.69
CA ARG A 789 -12.11 12.82 -79.59
C ARG A 789 -12.13 11.55 -80.43
N MET A 790 -10.98 11.11 -80.97
CA MET A 790 -10.89 9.88 -81.76
C MET A 790 -11.15 8.62 -80.92
N GLU A 791 -10.70 8.60 -79.67
CA GLU A 791 -10.88 7.47 -78.75
C GLU A 791 -12.29 7.41 -78.11
N GLY A 792 -13.15 8.39 -78.39
CA GLY A 792 -14.55 8.39 -77.98
C GLY A 792 -14.81 8.91 -76.56
N CYS A 793 -13.92 9.75 -76.00
CA CYS A 793 -14.20 10.40 -74.72
C CYS A 793 -15.42 11.32 -74.83
N THR A 794 -16.21 11.43 -73.75
CA THR A 794 -17.47 12.21 -73.75
C THR A 794 -17.24 13.67 -73.38
N GLU A 795 -16.46 13.89 -72.33
CA GLU A 795 -16.14 15.17 -71.73
C GLU A 795 -14.62 15.31 -71.54
N VAL A 796 -14.15 16.54 -71.43
CA VAL A 796 -12.74 16.86 -71.17
C VAL A 796 -12.62 18.01 -70.19
N GLN A 797 -11.52 17.99 -69.44
CA GLN A 797 -11.14 19.01 -68.48
C GLN A 797 -9.64 19.27 -68.54
N GLY A 798 -9.25 20.54 -68.45
CA GLY A 798 -7.83 20.90 -68.37
C GLY A 798 -7.54 22.35 -68.75
N PHE A 799 -6.26 22.71 -68.69
CA PHE A 799 -5.79 24.08 -68.89
C PHE A 799 -5.95 24.59 -70.32
N LEU A 800 -6.16 23.70 -71.30
CA LEU A 800 -6.52 24.09 -72.66
C LEU A 800 -7.77 24.98 -72.69
N PHE A 801 -8.73 24.74 -71.78
CA PHE A 801 -9.99 25.47 -71.71
C PHE A 801 -9.94 26.60 -70.68
N SER A 802 -9.67 26.25 -69.42
CA SER A 802 -9.47 27.21 -68.34
C SER A 802 -8.84 26.55 -67.12
N PRO A 803 -7.97 27.24 -66.37
CA PRO A 803 -7.70 26.88 -64.98
C PRO A 803 -8.95 27.09 -64.11
N ALA A 804 -8.92 26.59 -62.88
CA ALA A 804 -10.00 26.80 -61.92
C ALA A 804 -10.11 28.29 -61.52
N ARG A 805 -11.31 28.87 -61.63
CA ARG A 805 -11.56 30.31 -61.37
C ARG A 805 -12.63 30.55 -60.30
N PRO A 806 -12.61 31.69 -59.60
CA PRO A 806 -13.69 32.06 -58.69
C PRO A 806 -15.06 32.14 -59.38
N ALA A 807 -16.15 31.92 -58.63
CA ALA A 807 -17.53 31.97 -59.14
C ALA A 807 -17.85 33.25 -59.93
N SER A 808 -17.31 34.40 -59.49
CA SER A 808 -17.52 35.71 -60.13
C SER A 808 -17.04 35.79 -61.57
N SER A 809 -16.09 34.92 -61.97
CA SER A 809 -15.49 34.92 -63.32
C SER A 809 -16.11 33.92 -64.28
N LEU A 810 -17.12 33.14 -63.85
CA LEU A 810 -17.67 32.04 -64.66
C LEU A 810 -18.63 32.51 -65.76
N GLY A 811 -19.28 33.66 -65.60
CA GLY A 811 -20.22 34.19 -66.60
C GLY A 811 -19.56 34.43 -67.97
N GLU A 812 -18.31 34.88 -67.98
CA GLU A 812 -17.52 35.06 -69.21
C GLU A 812 -17.21 33.72 -69.89
N LEU A 813 -16.87 32.69 -69.11
CA LEU A 813 -16.61 31.34 -69.63
C LEU A 813 -17.87 30.71 -70.23
N LEU A 814 -18.99 30.78 -69.52
CA LEU A 814 -20.27 30.27 -70.02
C LEU A 814 -20.68 30.95 -71.34
N THR A 815 -20.45 32.26 -71.47
CA THR A 815 -20.76 33.00 -72.71
C THR A 815 -19.84 32.59 -73.85
N ARG A 816 -18.53 32.42 -73.60
CA ARG A 816 -17.54 32.04 -74.61
C ARG A 816 -17.83 30.68 -75.25
N PHE A 817 -18.32 29.72 -74.46
CA PHE A 817 -18.61 28.36 -74.94
C PHE A 817 -20.10 28.14 -75.29
N GLY A 818 -20.98 29.11 -75.03
CA GLY A 818 -22.40 29.05 -75.39
C GLY A 818 -22.75 29.68 -76.75
N GLY A 819 -21.81 30.38 -77.39
CA GLY A 819 -22.08 31.26 -78.55
C GLY A 819 -22.14 30.62 -79.96
N ASN A 820 -21.93 29.31 -80.11
CA ASN A 820 -21.74 28.68 -81.43
C ASN A 820 -22.92 27.80 -81.93
N ALA A 821 -24.15 28.07 -81.48
CA ALA A 821 -25.34 27.48 -82.09
C ALA A 821 -25.69 28.18 -83.42
N GLY A 822 -24.91 27.91 -84.49
CA GLY A 822 -25.35 28.13 -85.87
C GLY A 822 -24.38 28.87 -86.81
N ALA A 823 -23.29 28.23 -87.24
CA ALA A 823 -22.67 28.48 -88.55
C ALA A 823 -21.75 27.31 -88.95
N PRO A 824 -21.75 26.82 -90.21
CA PRO A 824 -20.90 25.71 -90.63
C PRO A 824 -19.44 26.15 -90.79
N ALA A 825 -18.54 25.22 -90.48
CA ALA A 825 -17.09 25.37 -90.43
C ALA A 825 -16.47 25.99 -91.70
N LEU A 826 -15.56 26.95 -91.51
CA LEU A 826 -14.60 27.41 -92.52
C LEU A 826 -13.17 27.15 -92.03
N SER A 827 -12.37 26.60 -92.95
CA SER A 827 -11.02 26.07 -92.85
C SER A 827 -9.94 27.07 -92.37
N PRO A 828 -8.73 26.61 -91.96
CA PRO A 828 -7.79 27.40 -91.17
C PRO A 828 -6.94 28.34 -92.04
N HIS A 829 -6.82 29.59 -91.61
CA HIS A 829 -5.82 30.54 -92.12
C HIS A 829 -4.58 30.55 -91.21
N VAL A 830 -3.42 30.46 -91.86
CA VAL A 830 -2.05 30.59 -91.32
C VAL A 830 -1.68 32.07 -91.25
N GLU A 831 -1.09 32.54 -90.15
CA GLU A 831 -0.21 33.73 -90.04
C GLU A 831 0.42 33.73 -88.61
N SER A 832 1.68 33.30 -88.45
CA SER A 832 2.96 34.04 -88.51
C SER A 832 3.34 34.79 -87.19
N CYS A 833 4.39 34.28 -86.53
CA CYS A 833 5.10 34.93 -85.41
C CYS A 833 5.95 36.11 -85.87
N PRO A 834 6.29 37.05 -84.97
CA PRO A 834 7.53 37.82 -85.07
C PRO A 834 8.53 37.51 -83.94
N GLU A 835 9.78 37.30 -84.36
CA GLU A 835 11.04 37.58 -83.63
C GLU A 835 11.05 39.06 -83.14
N THR A 836 11.86 39.60 -82.22
CA THR A 836 13.22 39.40 -81.67
C THR A 836 13.27 40.32 -80.40
N VAL A 837 14.18 40.28 -79.42
CA VAL A 837 15.58 40.76 -79.40
C VAL A 837 16.15 40.48 -78.00
N LEU A 838 17.37 39.94 -77.94
CA LEU A 838 18.27 39.88 -76.77
C LEU A 838 19.44 40.85 -77.02
N GLU A 839 19.77 41.72 -76.07
CA GLU A 839 21.11 42.35 -75.88
C GLU A 839 21.09 43.14 -74.54
N THR A 840 21.77 42.71 -73.47
CA THR A 840 23.17 42.90 -73.02
C THR A 840 23.33 43.87 -71.81
N THR A 841 23.78 43.26 -70.70
CA THR A 841 24.59 43.66 -69.52
C THR A 841 25.26 45.06 -69.46
N PRO A 842 25.70 45.62 -68.28
CA PRO A 842 26.65 44.94 -67.34
C PRO A 842 26.69 45.31 -65.81
N VAL A 843 27.13 44.33 -65.00
CA VAL A 843 28.21 44.35 -63.95
C VAL A 843 28.02 45.35 -62.76
N ALA A 844 28.09 45.01 -61.46
CA ALA A 844 29.24 44.44 -60.74
C ALA A 844 29.04 44.33 -59.18
N ARG A 845 29.80 43.39 -58.59
CA ARG A 845 30.66 43.50 -57.35
C ARG A 845 30.22 42.93 -55.98
N TYR A 846 30.99 41.89 -55.59
CA TYR A 846 31.58 41.49 -54.29
C TYR A 846 30.68 41.24 -53.07
N ALA A 847 30.97 40.37 -52.09
CA ALA A 847 31.79 39.17 -51.85
C ALA A 847 31.82 38.98 -50.31
N ARG A 848 32.04 37.73 -49.85
CA ARG A 848 32.35 37.28 -48.46
C ARG A 848 31.11 37.19 -47.55
N ARG A 849 30.89 36.09 -46.82
CA ARG A 849 31.79 35.08 -46.27
C ARG A 849 31.08 33.74 -46.10
#